data_AF-A0A538C2L7-F1
#
_entry.id   AF-A0A538C2L7-F1
#
_cell.length_a   1.000
_cell.length_b   1.000
_cell.length_c   1.000
_cell.angle_alpha   90.00
_cell.angle_beta   90.00
_cell.angle_gamma   90.00
#
_symmetry.space_group_name_H-M   'P 1'
#
loop_
_entity.id
_entity.type
_entity.pdbx_description
1 polymer ?
#
loop_
_entity_poly.entity_id
_entity_poly.type
_entity_poly.pdbx_seq_one_letter_code
_entity_poly.pdbx_strand_id
1 'polypeptide(L)'
;MFAETVLLYPALLALLALGAGLLVERASAVQLPPALLPMLGASALLALSQLSTYVSAIAPATPYVLAAAGCAGLVLGRKTLRAHAQAAWRERAWWMAALPLSCYALALAPVLVSGRATFSSYLALADSAVHMAGADYLVHHGQSYAHLDLRNSYGAMINAYYNSSYPSGADTLFGGSALLLRVPLIWAFQPFCAFMLAAASGPAWLLARACGLKRPYAAAAALCATLAALVYGYELVGSIKEIVGLGMILALGGLVAVHARWLRGSVRGAIPFALVVAAGISALGIGFAPWALAAAAVPAALLVADVRARRQSPGRGFAVLLAACAAAIVAALPTWLDFRGSVRVAETIAASSNPGNLPRPLHWEQVFGVWLHGTYKQLPSGAARPLSYALIALALGAGALGVFALLRGGRRALAAWLLLMPLVLLALDIYGTTWVDAKGLTITSPVLVLSSWAGIGALAAGVLRPRALRALAPLLALALLAGTLASDAAQYHTSNLAPTARYEELRSLNSRFAHRGPALFTDFDEYALYELRDLDVGGPDFVFAPPALAASADGHGRPVELQRAPPQALFAYRLIITRIDPSAPPPPAAYALLWQGRYYRVWGRRPGAAGALARTVPGGVGARSCAREQALARLASARRRRLLATSAPELVRIGLQRERRPRGWGRQRDGFVMARPGRLTASFAVRRSGSWDLWLQGQFMARVAVALDGRALASVEGQLGGNSLVPDTVGPLAVRLRSGVHRLSVARGGLRLAPGDGGAAVLDGAFLTPAGAPARRLLELAPPFAAGALCTARYAWIALA
;
A
#
# COMPACT_ATOMS: atom_id res chain seq x y z
N MET A 1 1.69 -4.79 20.41
CA MET A 1 1.30 -4.31 19.06
C MET A 1 2.47 -4.14 18.09
N PHE A 2 3.35 -3.11 18.17
CA PHE A 2 4.45 -2.95 17.20
C PHE A 2 5.37 -4.18 17.07
N ALA A 3 5.85 -4.72 18.21
CA ALA A 3 6.67 -5.93 18.20
C ALA A 3 5.89 -7.17 17.70
N GLU A 4 4.58 -7.25 17.98
CA GLU A 4 3.74 -8.36 17.49
C GLU A 4 3.63 -8.34 15.96
N THR A 5 3.40 -7.18 15.36
CA THR A 5 3.21 -7.07 13.90
C THR A 5 4.52 -7.16 13.13
N VAL A 6 5.61 -6.62 13.68
CA VAL A 6 6.91 -6.52 12.99
C VAL A 6 7.86 -7.68 13.30
N LEU A 7 7.68 -8.41 14.40
CA LEU A 7 8.57 -9.52 14.78
C LEU A 7 7.81 -10.85 14.89
N LEU A 8 6.74 -10.90 15.68
CA LEU A 8 6.03 -12.15 15.95
C LEU A 8 5.28 -12.67 14.71
N TYR A 9 4.55 -11.78 14.02
CA TYR A 9 3.78 -12.12 12.84
C TYR A 9 4.62 -12.68 11.67
N PRO A 10 5.69 -12.01 11.19
CA PRO A 10 6.54 -12.59 10.14
C PRO A 10 7.24 -13.88 10.60
N ALA A 11 7.54 -14.04 11.90
CA ALA A 11 8.09 -15.28 12.42
C ALA A 11 7.08 -16.43 12.36
N LEU A 12 5.81 -16.19 12.71
CA LEU A 12 4.73 -17.14 12.51
C LEU A 12 4.59 -17.49 11.02
N LEU A 13 4.57 -16.48 10.15
CA LEU A 13 4.42 -16.70 8.71
C LEU A 13 5.59 -17.51 8.14
N ALA A 14 6.82 -17.28 8.64
CA ALA A 14 7.99 -18.10 8.30
C ALA A 14 7.83 -19.56 8.74
N LEU A 15 7.28 -19.81 9.93
CA LEU A 15 7.02 -21.17 10.43
C LEU A 15 5.93 -21.88 9.61
N LEU A 16 4.84 -21.17 9.30
CA LEU A 16 3.76 -21.69 8.46
C LEU A 16 4.28 -22.03 7.07
N ALA A 17 5.01 -21.10 6.44
CA ALA A 17 5.59 -21.28 5.11
C ALA A 17 6.64 -22.40 5.09
N LEU A 18 7.55 -22.46 6.06
CA LEU A 18 8.52 -23.55 6.14
C LEU A 18 7.84 -24.90 6.34
N GLY A 19 6.86 -24.97 7.23
CA GLY A 19 6.06 -26.17 7.49
C GLY A 19 5.33 -26.65 6.24
N ALA A 20 4.51 -25.78 5.63
CA ALA A 20 3.81 -26.10 4.40
C ALA A 20 4.77 -26.49 3.26
N GLY A 21 5.94 -25.86 3.16
CA GLY A 21 6.98 -26.22 2.20
C GLY A 21 7.51 -27.65 2.39
N LEU A 22 7.74 -28.07 3.64
CA LEU A 22 8.12 -29.45 3.97
C LEU A 22 6.99 -30.45 3.64
N LEU A 23 5.74 -30.04 3.82
CA LEU A 23 4.58 -30.86 3.43
C LEU A 23 4.53 -31.06 1.91
N VAL A 24 4.77 -30.00 1.13
CA VAL A 24 4.87 -30.06 -0.34
C VAL A 24 6.03 -30.95 -0.77
N GLU A 25 7.20 -30.81 -0.15
CA GLU A 25 8.36 -31.65 -0.44
C GLU A 25 8.02 -33.14 -0.25
N ARG A 26 7.38 -33.46 0.88
CA ARG A 26 6.92 -34.82 1.19
C ARG A 26 5.87 -35.32 0.18
N ALA A 27 4.87 -34.50 -0.14
CA ALA A 27 3.81 -34.85 -1.09
C ALA A 27 4.35 -35.09 -2.51
N SER A 28 5.37 -34.32 -2.91
CA SER A 28 6.03 -34.45 -4.21
C SER A 28 6.97 -35.65 -4.32
N ALA A 29 7.38 -36.23 -3.18
CA ALA A 29 8.41 -37.27 -3.10
C ALA A 29 9.74 -36.86 -3.79
N VAL A 30 10.07 -35.56 -3.76
CA VAL A 30 11.31 -35.00 -4.29
C VAL A 30 11.99 -34.19 -3.20
N GLN A 31 13.29 -34.41 -3.00
CA GLN A 31 14.08 -33.55 -2.11
C GLN A 31 14.49 -32.26 -2.83
N LEU A 32 13.99 -31.13 -2.35
CA LEU A 32 14.18 -29.82 -2.95
C LEU A 32 15.28 -29.04 -2.21
N PRO A 33 15.91 -28.04 -2.86
CA PRO A 33 16.80 -27.13 -2.16
C PRO A 33 16.06 -26.40 -1.02
N PRO A 34 16.64 -26.30 0.20
CA PRO A 34 15.99 -25.67 1.34
C PRO A 34 15.63 -24.20 1.09
N ALA A 35 16.38 -23.53 0.20
CA ALA A 35 16.12 -22.16 -0.22
C ALA A 35 14.78 -21.96 -0.95
N LEU A 36 14.15 -23.02 -1.47
CA LEU A 36 12.82 -22.94 -2.09
C LEU A 36 11.68 -23.14 -1.09
N LEU A 37 11.94 -23.78 0.05
CA LEU A 37 10.88 -24.28 0.95
C LEU A 37 9.93 -23.17 1.44
N PRO A 38 10.40 -21.98 1.90
CA PRO A 38 9.48 -20.93 2.34
C PRO A 38 8.54 -20.46 1.22
N MET A 39 9.05 -20.23 0.00
CA MET A 39 8.19 -19.80 -1.10
C MET A 39 7.24 -20.88 -1.58
N LEU A 40 7.68 -22.15 -1.62
CA LEU A 40 6.80 -23.28 -1.96
C LEU A 40 5.69 -23.45 -0.93
N GLY A 41 6.00 -23.27 0.35
CA GLY A 41 5.00 -23.29 1.39
C GLY A 41 4.05 -22.11 1.32
N ALA A 42 4.54 -20.91 1.04
CA ALA A 42 3.67 -19.77 0.76
C ALA A 42 2.72 -20.04 -0.43
N SER A 43 3.20 -20.70 -1.49
CA SER A 43 2.35 -21.14 -2.62
C SER A 43 1.27 -22.14 -2.18
N ALA A 44 1.61 -23.11 -1.33
CA ALA A 44 0.63 -24.05 -0.79
C ALA A 44 -0.39 -23.37 0.14
N LEU A 45 0.06 -22.44 0.98
CA LEU A 45 -0.80 -21.69 1.88
C LEU A 45 -1.76 -20.76 1.10
N LEU A 46 -1.31 -20.15 -0.01
CA LEU A 46 -2.17 -19.39 -0.93
C LEU A 46 -3.29 -20.26 -1.51
N ALA A 47 -2.95 -21.47 -1.98
CA ALA A 47 -3.94 -22.41 -2.49
C ALA A 47 -4.97 -22.80 -1.40
N LEU A 48 -4.49 -23.12 -0.20
CA LEU A 48 -5.36 -23.51 0.93
C LEU A 48 -6.25 -22.36 1.42
N SER A 49 -5.71 -21.14 1.52
CA SER A 49 -6.48 -19.97 1.95
C SER A 49 -7.57 -19.62 0.94
N GLN A 50 -7.25 -19.68 -0.36
CA GLN A 50 -8.23 -19.42 -1.41
C GLN A 50 -9.33 -20.48 -1.43
N LEU A 51 -8.98 -21.76 -1.31
CA LEU A 51 -9.96 -22.85 -1.27
C LEU A 51 -10.88 -22.76 -0.04
N SER A 52 -10.32 -22.49 1.14
CA SER A 52 -11.11 -22.39 2.38
C SER A 52 -12.02 -21.17 2.43
N THR A 53 -11.61 -20.03 1.83
CA THR A 53 -12.45 -18.82 1.73
C THR A 53 -13.44 -18.86 0.58
N TYR A 54 -13.26 -19.74 -0.41
CA TYR A 54 -14.22 -19.91 -1.50
C TYR A 54 -15.57 -20.44 -0.98
N VAL A 55 -15.53 -21.33 0.02
CA VAL A 55 -16.73 -21.84 0.69
C VAL A 55 -17.04 -20.97 1.91
N SER A 56 -18.06 -20.10 1.82
CA SER A 56 -18.38 -19.12 2.88
C SER A 56 -18.54 -19.71 4.29
N ALA A 57 -19.11 -20.90 4.40
CA ALA A 57 -19.28 -21.58 5.70
C ALA A 57 -17.96 -22.05 6.34
N ILE A 58 -16.92 -22.26 5.52
CA ILE A 58 -15.59 -22.73 5.95
C ILE A 58 -14.62 -21.56 6.10
N ALA A 59 -14.90 -20.39 5.51
CA ALA A 59 -14.00 -19.23 5.51
C ALA A 59 -13.47 -18.84 6.92
N PRO A 60 -14.28 -18.81 7.99
CA PRO A 60 -13.77 -18.50 9.33
C PRO A 60 -12.75 -19.51 9.87
N ALA A 61 -12.70 -20.73 9.29
CA ALA A 61 -11.73 -21.75 9.64
C ALA A 61 -10.38 -21.60 8.92
N THR A 62 -10.26 -20.70 7.93
CA THR A 62 -9.03 -20.48 7.15
C THR A 62 -7.78 -20.34 8.03
N PRO A 63 -7.73 -19.50 9.09
CA PRO A 63 -6.56 -19.40 9.97
C PRO A 63 -6.10 -20.76 10.49
N TYR A 64 -7.02 -21.60 10.95
CA TYR A 64 -6.73 -22.92 11.52
C TYR A 64 -6.31 -23.93 10.45
N VAL A 65 -6.85 -23.85 9.23
CA VAL A 65 -6.41 -24.67 8.10
C VAL A 65 -4.94 -24.38 7.77
N LEU A 66 -4.55 -23.11 7.74
CA LEU A 66 -3.15 -22.71 7.51
C LEU A 66 -2.24 -23.22 8.64
N ALA A 67 -2.65 -23.06 9.90
CA ALA A 67 -1.92 -23.56 11.05
C ALA A 67 -1.77 -25.09 11.02
N ALA A 68 -2.83 -25.82 10.69
CA ALA A 68 -2.81 -27.27 10.59
C ALA A 68 -1.84 -27.76 9.50
N ALA A 69 -1.86 -27.13 8.33
CA ALA A 69 -0.94 -27.47 7.23
C ALA A 69 0.53 -27.19 7.61
N GLY A 70 0.81 -26.02 8.20
CA GLY A 70 2.14 -25.66 8.69
C GLY A 70 2.65 -26.64 9.76
N CYS A 71 1.82 -26.93 10.77
CA CYS A 71 2.17 -27.86 11.85
C CYS A 71 2.36 -29.29 11.33
N ALA A 72 1.46 -29.78 10.49
CA ALA A 72 1.58 -31.12 9.89
C ALA A 72 2.88 -31.25 9.10
N GLY A 73 3.24 -30.24 8.31
CA GLY A 73 4.50 -30.22 7.58
C GLY A 73 5.74 -30.20 8.47
N LEU A 74 5.75 -29.41 9.54
CA LEU A 74 6.85 -29.40 10.52
C LEU A 74 7.00 -30.76 11.23
N VAL A 75 5.89 -31.39 11.63
CA VAL A 75 5.88 -32.69 12.31
C VAL A 75 6.33 -33.81 11.37
N LEU A 76 5.74 -33.90 10.17
CA LEU A 76 6.05 -34.94 9.20
C LEU A 76 7.42 -34.74 8.53
N GLY A 77 7.85 -33.48 8.37
CA GLY A 77 9.13 -33.08 7.79
C GLY A 77 10.28 -32.93 8.79
N ARG A 78 10.06 -33.20 10.09
CA ARG A 78 11.06 -32.97 11.16
C ARG A 78 12.44 -33.57 10.89
N LYS A 79 12.48 -34.77 10.26
CA LYS A 79 13.75 -35.44 9.92
C LYS A 79 14.49 -34.70 8.81
N THR A 80 13.77 -34.28 7.77
CA THR A 80 14.33 -33.49 6.66
C THR A 80 14.81 -32.12 7.15
N LEU A 81 14.02 -31.45 7.99
CA LEU A 81 14.42 -30.17 8.58
C LEU A 81 15.71 -30.28 9.40
N ARG A 82 15.82 -31.31 10.25
CA ARG A 82 17.05 -31.59 11.01
C ARG A 82 18.23 -31.86 10.08
N ALA A 83 18.03 -32.64 9.01
CA ALA A 83 19.08 -32.91 8.04
C ALA A 83 19.56 -31.62 7.34
N HIS A 84 18.66 -30.73 6.95
CA HIS A 84 19.00 -29.43 6.38
C HIS A 84 19.75 -28.54 7.39
N ALA A 85 19.29 -28.47 8.63
CA ALA A 85 19.96 -27.70 9.69
C ALA A 85 21.37 -28.24 9.97
N GLN A 86 21.55 -29.56 10.07
CA GLN A 86 22.84 -30.19 10.25
C GLN A 86 23.78 -29.99 9.05
N ALA A 87 23.25 -30.02 7.82
CA ALA A 87 24.03 -29.71 6.63
C ALA A 87 24.47 -28.24 6.62
N ALA A 88 23.57 -27.31 6.92
CA ALA A 88 23.88 -25.89 7.00
C ALA A 88 24.93 -25.59 8.07
N TRP A 89 24.87 -26.27 9.23
CA TRP A 89 25.86 -26.13 10.28
C TRP A 89 27.24 -26.64 9.85
N ARG A 90 27.31 -27.87 9.31
CA ARG A 90 28.55 -28.49 8.82
C ARG A 90 29.22 -27.66 7.72
N GLU A 91 28.42 -27.09 6.83
CA GLU A 91 28.92 -26.25 5.73
C GLU A 91 29.20 -24.79 6.11
N ARG A 92 29.08 -24.43 7.40
CA ARG A 92 29.17 -23.04 7.91
C ARG A 92 28.26 -22.09 7.12
N ALA A 93 27.09 -22.58 6.73
CA ALA A 93 26.08 -21.89 5.94
C ALA A 93 24.93 -21.37 6.83
N TRP A 94 25.08 -21.40 8.16
CA TRP A 94 24.08 -20.86 9.10
C TRP A 94 23.82 -19.36 8.89
N TRP A 95 24.83 -18.60 8.44
CA TRP A 95 24.68 -17.19 8.08
C TRP A 95 23.71 -16.96 6.90
N MET A 96 23.35 -18.01 6.14
CA MET A 96 22.36 -17.88 5.07
C MET A 96 20.98 -17.46 5.61
N ALA A 97 20.68 -17.68 6.89
CA ALA A 97 19.49 -17.11 7.52
C ALA A 97 19.54 -15.57 7.57
N ALA A 98 20.73 -14.96 7.55
CA ALA A 98 20.88 -13.51 7.52
C ALA A 98 20.38 -12.89 6.21
N LEU A 99 20.35 -13.65 5.09
CA LEU A 99 19.90 -13.13 3.80
C LEU A 99 18.41 -12.73 3.81
N PRO A 100 17.45 -13.64 4.09
CA PRO A 100 16.04 -13.26 4.19
C PRO A 100 15.80 -12.25 5.32
N LEU A 101 16.53 -12.34 6.44
CA LEU A 101 16.43 -11.34 7.52
C LEU A 101 16.87 -9.93 7.05
N SER A 102 17.94 -9.83 6.27
CA SER A 102 18.41 -8.55 5.72
C SER A 102 17.42 -8.02 4.69
N CYS A 103 16.89 -8.88 3.83
CA CYS A 103 15.86 -8.49 2.87
C CYS A 103 14.61 -7.96 3.59
N TYR A 104 14.14 -8.67 4.63
CA TYR A 104 13.02 -8.23 5.46
C TYR A 104 13.30 -6.87 6.13
N ALA A 105 14.47 -6.72 6.76
CA ALA A 105 14.83 -5.51 7.48
C ALA A 105 14.95 -4.29 6.55
N LEU A 106 15.48 -4.48 5.34
CA LEU A 106 15.59 -3.42 4.34
C LEU A 106 14.23 -3.09 3.72
N ALA A 107 13.46 -4.09 3.31
CA ALA A 107 12.10 -3.93 2.76
C ALA A 107 11.18 -3.18 3.74
N LEU A 108 11.28 -3.48 5.03
CA LEU A 108 10.48 -2.89 6.10
C LEU A 108 11.16 -1.70 6.80
N ALA A 109 12.29 -1.21 6.29
CA ALA A 109 13.10 -0.18 6.95
C ALA A 109 12.29 1.05 7.40
N PRO A 110 11.36 1.62 6.60
CA PRO A 110 10.58 2.78 7.04
C PRO A 110 9.74 2.52 8.31
N VAL A 111 9.20 1.31 8.45
CA VAL A 111 8.40 0.93 9.62
C VAL A 111 9.32 0.61 10.81
N LEU A 112 10.38 -0.17 10.58
CA LEU A 112 11.35 -0.55 11.63
C LEU A 112 12.00 0.66 12.28
N VAL A 113 12.52 1.60 11.48
CA VAL A 113 13.22 2.79 11.99
C VAL A 113 12.25 3.79 12.63
N SER A 114 10.97 3.80 12.22
CA SER A 114 9.97 4.66 12.86
C SER A 114 9.69 4.29 14.32
N GLY A 115 9.99 3.06 14.73
CA GLY A 115 9.79 2.58 16.11
C GLY A 115 8.32 2.49 16.55
N ARG A 116 7.37 2.60 15.60
CA ARG A 116 5.92 2.55 15.86
C ARG A 116 5.21 1.77 14.77
N ALA A 117 4.01 1.27 15.06
CA ALA A 117 3.20 0.60 14.05
C ALA A 117 2.76 1.60 12.97
N THR A 118 3.12 1.34 11.73
CA THR A 118 2.83 2.19 10.58
C THR A 118 3.03 1.38 9.30
N PHE A 119 2.69 1.96 8.15
CA PHE A 119 2.99 1.42 6.83
C PHE A 119 3.40 2.57 5.89
N SER A 120 4.08 2.25 4.78
CA SER A 120 4.64 3.25 3.85
C SER A 120 3.77 3.53 2.62
N SER A 121 2.72 2.73 2.40
CA SER A 121 1.80 2.91 1.27
C SER A 121 0.81 4.08 1.43
N TYR A 122 0.88 4.80 2.56
CA TYR A 122 0.01 5.94 2.83
C TYR A 122 0.23 7.07 1.82
N LEU A 123 -0.86 7.60 1.24
CA LEU A 123 -0.85 8.57 0.14
C LEU A 123 -0.14 8.11 -1.15
N ALA A 124 0.22 6.83 -1.26
CA ALA A 124 0.95 6.32 -2.41
C ALA A 124 0.06 5.56 -3.40
N LEU A 125 -0.85 4.73 -2.88
CA LEU A 125 -1.83 3.96 -3.65
C LEU A 125 -3.01 3.58 -2.72
N ALA A 126 -4.24 3.76 -3.18
CA ALA A 126 -5.44 3.44 -2.41
C ALA A 126 -5.74 1.92 -2.37
N ASP A 127 -5.25 1.14 -3.34
CA ASP A 127 -5.50 -0.30 -3.48
C ASP A 127 -5.13 -1.09 -2.21
N SER A 128 -4.13 -0.67 -1.45
CA SER A 128 -3.77 -1.29 -0.17
C SER A 128 -4.95 -1.35 0.80
N ALA A 129 -5.80 -0.31 0.85
CA ALA A 129 -6.99 -0.29 1.68
C ALA A 129 -8.02 -1.35 1.24
N VAL A 130 -8.17 -1.54 -0.08
CA VAL A 130 -9.04 -2.58 -0.66
C VAL A 130 -8.54 -3.96 -0.25
N HIS A 131 -7.23 -4.21 -0.36
CA HIS A 131 -6.63 -5.49 0.02
C HIS A 131 -6.75 -5.79 1.52
N MET A 132 -6.60 -4.78 2.39
CA MET A 132 -6.84 -4.94 3.84
C MET A 132 -8.32 -5.26 4.13
N ALA A 133 -9.25 -4.55 3.47
CA ALA A 133 -10.68 -4.77 3.61
C ALA A 133 -11.08 -6.16 3.11
N GLY A 134 -10.54 -6.60 1.97
CA GLY A 134 -10.77 -7.94 1.43
C GLY A 134 -10.16 -9.05 2.28
N ALA A 135 -8.96 -8.86 2.81
CA ALA A 135 -8.31 -9.81 3.70
C ALA A 135 -9.13 -10.07 4.99
N ASP A 136 -9.75 -9.04 5.55
CA ASP A 136 -10.70 -9.17 6.66
C ASP A 136 -12.01 -9.83 6.20
N TYR A 137 -12.61 -9.30 5.13
CA TYR A 137 -13.93 -9.71 4.65
C TYR A 137 -13.96 -11.18 4.23
N LEU A 138 -13.02 -11.61 3.38
CA LEU A 138 -12.99 -12.94 2.80
C LEU A 138 -12.77 -14.03 3.85
N VAL A 139 -12.04 -13.74 4.93
CA VAL A 139 -11.84 -14.72 6.00
C VAL A 139 -13.10 -14.84 6.87
N HIS A 140 -13.85 -13.77 7.08
CA HIS A 140 -15.07 -13.84 7.90
C HIS A 140 -16.30 -14.32 7.12
N HIS A 141 -16.41 -13.97 5.84
CA HIS A 141 -17.64 -14.16 5.05
C HIS A 141 -17.43 -15.02 3.79
N GLY A 142 -16.19 -15.34 3.43
CA GLY A 142 -15.88 -15.97 2.16
C GLY A 142 -16.42 -15.19 0.96
N GLN A 143 -16.90 -15.92 -0.05
CA GLN A 143 -17.45 -15.36 -1.29
C GLN A 143 -18.96 -15.01 -1.21
N SER A 144 -19.47 -14.63 -0.02
CA SER A 144 -20.91 -14.35 0.18
C SER A 144 -21.18 -12.86 0.32
N TYR A 145 -21.68 -12.21 -0.73
CA TYR A 145 -21.88 -10.76 -0.80
C TYR A 145 -23.29 -10.26 -0.47
N ALA A 146 -24.24 -11.17 -0.20
CA ALA A 146 -25.66 -10.84 -0.11
C ALA A 146 -26.04 -9.90 1.06
N HIS A 147 -25.20 -9.80 2.08
CA HIS A 147 -25.45 -8.98 3.27
C HIS A 147 -24.84 -7.56 3.18
N LEU A 148 -24.13 -7.24 2.08
CA LEU A 148 -23.49 -5.94 1.91
C LEU A 148 -24.51 -4.84 1.63
N ASP A 149 -24.39 -3.70 2.30
CA ASP A 149 -25.10 -2.49 1.91
C ASP A 149 -24.40 -1.83 0.71
N LEU A 150 -24.94 -2.09 -0.49
CA LEU A 150 -24.43 -1.55 -1.75
C LEU A 150 -24.77 -0.05 -1.95
N ARG A 151 -25.54 0.56 -1.05
CA ARG A 151 -25.82 2.01 -1.09
C ARG A 151 -24.70 2.83 -0.47
N ASN A 152 -23.83 2.19 0.32
CA ASN A 152 -22.69 2.80 0.99
C ASN A 152 -21.35 2.34 0.39
N SER A 153 -20.30 3.12 0.66
CA SER A 153 -19.00 3.00 -0.01
C SER A 153 -18.28 1.69 0.30
N TYR A 154 -18.28 1.23 1.55
CA TYR A 154 -17.61 -0.03 1.92
C TYR A 154 -18.23 -1.24 1.21
N GLY A 155 -19.55 -1.41 1.28
CA GLY A 155 -20.25 -2.54 0.67
C GLY A 155 -20.14 -2.53 -0.85
N ALA A 156 -20.28 -1.36 -1.48
CA ALA A 156 -20.07 -1.19 -2.92
C ALA A 156 -18.63 -1.55 -3.34
N MET A 157 -17.63 -1.13 -2.57
CA MET A 157 -16.22 -1.44 -2.85
C MET A 157 -15.93 -2.95 -2.78
N ILE A 158 -16.32 -3.62 -1.69
CA ILE A 158 -16.11 -5.07 -1.55
C ILE A 158 -16.81 -5.83 -2.67
N ASN A 159 -18.05 -5.47 -2.99
CA ASN A 159 -18.80 -6.11 -4.05
C ASN A 159 -18.16 -5.88 -5.43
N ALA A 160 -17.83 -4.64 -5.78
CA ALA A 160 -17.26 -4.31 -7.09
C ALA A 160 -15.92 -5.03 -7.35
N TYR A 161 -15.09 -5.18 -6.31
CA TYR A 161 -13.83 -5.91 -6.44
C TYR A 161 -14.05 -7.42 -6.39
N TYR A 162 -14.52 -7.98 -5.28
CA TYR A 162 -14.43 -9.43 -5.08
C TYR A 162 -15.59 -10.24 -5.69
N ASN A 163 -16.77 -9.64 -5.88
CA ASN A 163 -17.88 -10.27 -6.61
C ASN A 163 -17.69 -10.25 -8.14
N SER A 164 -16.52 -9.79 -8.62
CA SER A 164 -16.16 -9.79 -10.05
C SER A 164 -15.17 -10.90 -10.43
N SER A 165 -14.86 -11.82 -9.51
CA SER A 165 -13.79 -12.83 -9.65
C SER A 165 -12.39 -12.23 -9.68
N TYR A 166 -12.23 -11.08 -9.03
CA TYR A 166 -10.92 -10.48 -8.81
C TYR A 166 -10.00 -11.40 -7.99
N PRO A 167 -8.73 -11.57 -8.37
CA PRO A 167 -7.83 -12.52 -7.73
C PRO A 167 -7.55 -12.12 -6.28
N SER A 168 -7.80 -13.03 -5.36
CA SER A 168 -7.82 -12.81 -3.90
C SER A 168 -6.78 -13.63 -3.13
N GLY A 169 -5.94 -14.41 -3.81
CA GLY A 169 -4.99 -15.33 -3.16
C GLY A 169 -4.14 -14.62 -2.10
N ALA A 170 -3.49 -13.52 -2.48
CA ALA A 170 -2.66 -12.73 -1.56
C ALA A 170 -3.45 -12.23 -0.33
N ASP A 171 -4.67 -11.75 -0.54
CA ASP A 171 -5.53 -11.19 0.51
C ASP A 171 -5.97 -12.28 1.50
N THR A 172 -6.34 -13.46 0.99
CA THR A 172 -6.79 -14.59 1.83
C THR A 172 -5.65 -15.19 2.67
N LEU A 173 -4.43 -15.27 2.12
CA LEU A 173 -3.25 -15.68 2.89
C LEU A 173 -2.91 -14.62 3.95
N PHE A 174 -2.91 -13.35 3.56
CA PHE A 174 -2.63 -12.24 4.47
C PHE A 174 -3.61 -12.22 5.65
N GLY A 175 -4.92 -12.20 5.37
CA GLY A 175 -5.96 -12.21 6.40
C GLY A 175 -5.91 -13.48 7.25
N GLY A 176 -5.84 -14.65 6.62
CA GLY A 176 -5.84 -15.94 7.30
C GLY A 176 -4.66 -16.10 8.26
N SER A 177 -3.46 -15.67 7.86
CA SER A 177 -2.27 -15.78 8.69
C SER A 177 -2.18 -14.71 9.79
N ALA A 178 -2.60 -13.48 9.53
CA ALA A 178 -2.59 -12.41 10.53
C ALA A 178 -3.64 -12.64 11.64
N LEU A 179 -4.80 -13.18 11.28
CA LEU A 179 -5.88 -13.45 12.24
C LEU A 179 -5.54 -14.57 13.24
N LEU A 180 -4.59 -15.46 12.93
CA LEU A 180 -4.05 -16.42 13.92
C LEU A 180 -3.50 -15.74 15.17
N LEU A 181 -2.88 -14.56 15.02
CA LEU A 181 -2.36 -13.75 16.12
C LEU A 181 -3.32 -12.63 16.54
N ARG A 182 -4.46 -12.48 15.85
CA ARG A 182 -5.41 -11.37 16.02
C ARG A 182 -4.73 -9.99 15.96
N VAL A 183 -3.68 -9.88 15.16
CA VAL A 183 -3.00 -8.60 14.95
C VAL A 183 -3.82 -7.71 14.00
N PRO A 184 -3.86 -6.38 14.20
CA PRO A 184 -4.61 -5.49 13.30
C PRO A 184 -4.02 -5.54 11.88
N LEU A 185 -4.84 -5.84 10.87
CA LEU A 185 -4.38 -6.01 9.49
C LEU A 185 -3.67 -4.77 8.96
N ILE A 186 -4.16 -3.57 9.27
CA ILE A 186 -3.53 -2.31 8.84
C ILE A 186 -2.04 -2.22 9.23
N TRP A 187 -1.65 -2.80 10.37
CA TRP A 187 -0.26 -2.80 10.85
C TRP A 187 0.53 -4.05 10.44
N ALA A 188 -0.16 -5.11 10.03
CA ALA A 188 0.45 -6.35 9.54
C ALA A 188 0.68 -6.37 8.02
N PHE A 189 0.06 -5.45 7.28
CA PHE A 189 0.12 -5.39 5.82
C PHE A 189 1.54 -5.21 5.26
N GLN A 190 2.25 -4.17 5.69
CA GLN A 190 3.64 -3.96 5.25
C GLN A 190 4.58 -5.09 5.71
N PRO A 191 4.51 -5.58 6.96
CA PRO A 191 5.24 -6.79 7.37
C PRO A 191 4.95 -8.03 6.52
N PHE A 192 3.71 -8.20 6.02
CA PHE A 192 3.37 -9.30 5.12
C PHE A 192 4.09 -9.17 3.77
N CYS A 193 4.03 -8.01 3.13
CA CYS A 193 4.71 -7.78 1.85
C CYS A 193 6.23 -7.95 1.98
N ALA A 194 6.83 -7.36 3.03
CA ALA A 194 8.25 -7.51 3.33
C ALA A 194 8.65 -8.98 3.60
N PHE A 195 7.78 -9.77 4.25
CA PHE A 195 8.01 -11.21 4.41
C PHE A 195 8.00 -11.94 3.07
N MET A 196 7.05 -11.64 2.19
CA MET A 196 6.96 -12.28 0.87
C MET A 196 8.20 -11.99 0.01
N LEU A 197 8.72 -10.76 0.05
CA LEU A 197 10.02 -10.42 -0.54
C LEU A 197 11.19 -11.18 0.12
N ALA A 198 11.22 -11.24 1.45
CA ALA A 198 12.27 -11.95 2.18
C ALA A 198 12.29 -13.43 1.83
N ALA A 199 11.14 -14.08 1.71
CA ALA A 199 11.03 -15.46 1.29
C ALA A 199 11.50 -15.66 -0.16
N ALA A 200 11.25 -14.68 -1.06
CA ALA A 200 11.72 -14.69 -2.45
C ALA A 200 13.25 -14.60 -2.58
N SER A 201 13.97 -14.15 -1.55
CA SER A 201 15.44 -14.13 -1.54
C SER A 201 16.06 -15.55 -1.60
N GLY A 202 15.33 -16.57 -1.13
CA GLY A 202 15.75 -17.96 -1.21
C GLY A 202 15.84 -18.48 -2.66
N PRO A 203 14.75 -18.44 -3.44
CA PRO A 203 14.80 -18.73 -4.87
C PRO A 203 15.79 -17.87 -5.65
N ALA A 204 15.90 -16.57 -5.34
CA ALA A 204 16.89 -15.68 -5.98
C ALA A 204 18.33 -16.12 -5.69
N TRP A 205 18.63 -16.52 -4.45
CA TRP A 205 19.93 -17.08 -4.08
C TRP A 205 20.22 -18.39 -4.82
N LEU A 206 19.24 -19.29 -4.91
CA LEU A 206 19.39 -20.55 -5.65
C LEU A 206 19.71 -20.28 -7.12
N LEU A 207 18.99 -19.36 -7.74
CA LEU A 207 19.22 -18.93 -9.13
C LEU A 207 20.63 -18.34 -9.30
N ALA A 208 21.06 -17.45 -8.39
CA ALA A 208 22.40 -16.89 -8.42
C ALA A 208 23.48 -17.98 -8.28
N ARG A 209 23.28 -18.98 -7.42
CA ARG A 209 24.17 -20.14 -7.31
C ARG A 209 24.16 -21.00 -8.59
N ALA A 210 23.00 -21.18 -9.22
CA ALA A 210 22.87 -21.88 -10.50
C ALA A 210 23.54 -21.12 -11.66
N CYS A 211 23.63 -19.79 -11.57
CA CYS A 211 24.45 -18.95 -12.45
C CYS A 211 25.96 -19.11 -12.21
N GLY A 212 26.39 -19.84 -11.17
CA GLY A 212 27.80 -20.12 -10.88
C GLY A 212 28.45 -19.10 -9.95
N LEU A 213 27.67 -18.22 -9.31
CA LEU A 213 28.21 -17.25 -8.36
C LEU A 213 28.68 -17.96 -7.08
N LYS A 214 29.81 -17.47 -6.54
CA LYS A 214 30.27 -17.85 -5.19
C LYS A 214 29.30 -17.27 -4.15
N ARG A 215 29.29 -17.88 -2.96
CA ARG A 215 28.38 -17.53 -1.85
C ARG A 215 28.20 -16.02 -1.58
N PRO A 216 29.24 -15.18 -1.45
CA PRO A 216 29.03 -13.75 -1.17
C PRO A 216 28.38 -13.00 -2.35
N TYR A 217 28.85 -13.24 -3.58
CA TYR A 217 28.23 -12.66 -4.78
C TYR A 217 26.80 -13.14 -4.96
N ALA A 218 26.49 -14.40 -4.65
CA ALA A 218 25.13 -14.93 -4.74
C ALA A 218 24.19 -14.30 -3.70
N ALA A 219 24.68 -14.02 -2.48
CA ALA A 219 23.90 -13.29 -1.48
C ALA A 219 23.64 -11.84 -1.91
N ALA A 220 24.66 -11.15 -2.43
CA ALA A 220 24.50 -9.80 -2.97
C ALA A 220 23.56 -9.76 -4.18
N ALA A 221 23.68 -10.71 -5.11
CA ALA A 221 22.77 -10.88 -6.24
C ALA A 221 21.32 -11.11 -5.80
N ALA A 222 21.11 -11.98 -4.81
CA ALA A 222 19.78 -12.24 -4.26
C ALA A 222 19.18 -10.98 -3.64
N LEU A 223 19.95 -10.25 -2.82
CA LEU A 223 19.52 -8.96 -2.25
C LEU A 223 19.17 -7.95 -3.34
N CYS A 224 20.03 -7.77 -4.34
CA CYS A 224 19.78 -6.81 -5.42
C CYS A 224 18.58 -7.21 -6.27
N ALA A 225 18.32 -8.50 -6.46
CA ALA A 225 17.15 -8.96 -7.21
C ALA A 225 15.84 -8.73 -6.45
N THR A 226 15.83 -8.93 -5.13
CA THR A 226 14.63 -8.75 -4.29
C THR A 226 14.40 -7.32 -3.82
N LEU A 227 15.44 -6.47 -3.86
CA LEU A 227 15.41 -5.07 -3.46
C LEU A 227 15.85 -4.16 -4.62
N ALA A 228 15.65 -4.60 -5.86
CA ALA A 228 15.87 -3.75 -7.02
C ALA A 228 15.03 -2.47 -6.85
N ALA A 229 15.55 -1.30 -7.26
CA ALA A 229 14.92 -0.01 -6.96
C ALA A 229 13.41 0.04 -7.29
N LEU A 230 12.99 -0.58 -8.40
CA LEU A 230 11.58 -0.66 -8.79
C LEU A 230 10.78 -1.59 -7.87
N VAL A 231 11.33 -2.74 -7.49
CA VAL A 231 10.72 -3.69 -6.55
C VAL A 231 10.57 -3.07 -5.17
N TYR A 232 11.61 -2.39 -4.68
CA TYR A 232 11.55 -1.67 -3.40
C TYR A 232 10.52 -0.54 -3.44
N GLY A 233 10.44 0.22 -4.55
CA GLY A 233 9.39 1.21 -4.75
C GLY A 233 7.98 0.61 -4.67
N TYR A 234 7.77 -0.57 -5.26
CA TYR A 234 6.48 -1.28 -5.23
C TYR A 234 6.16 -1.89 -3.85
N GLU A 235 7.17 -2.33 -3.11
CA GLU A 235 7.04 -2.69 -1.70
C GLU A 235 6.55 -1.48 -0.90
N LEU A 236 7.21 -0.33 -1.05
CA LEU A 236 6.87 0.88 -0.30
C LEU A 236 5.44 1.36 -0.54
N VAL A 237 4.91 1.20 -1.76
CA VAL A 237 3.51 1.54 -2.07
C VAL A 237 2.51 0.42 -1.76
N GLY A 238 2.96 -0.69 -1.18
CA GLY A 238 2.08 -1.76 -0.72
C GLY A 238 1.48 -2.60 -1.85
N SER A 239 2.24 -2.84 -2.93
CA SER A 239 1.78 -3.57 -4.12
C SER A 239 1.75 -5.09 -3.90
N ILE A 240 0.87 -5.53 -3.00
CA ILE A 240 0.83 -6.90 -2.45
C ILE A 240 0.83 -7.98 -3.54
N LYS A 241 0.14 -7.77 -4.66
CA LYS A 241 0.01 -8.77 -5.73
C LYS A 241 1.29 -8.96 -6.52
N GLU A 242 1.94 -7.86 -6.88
CA GLU A 242 3.20 -7.86 -7.61
C GLU A 242 4.32 -8.43 -6.75
N ILE A 243 4.34 -8.10 -5.45
CA ILE A 243 5.30 -8.64 -4.48
C ILE A 243 5.13 -10.16 -4.29
N VAL A 244 3.90 -10.67 -4.22
CA VAL A 244 3.65 -12.11 -4.19
C VAL A 244 4.00 -12.76 -5.54
N GLY A 245 3.58 -12.14 -6.65
CA GLY A 245 3.76 -12.64 -8.00
C GLY A 245 5.23 -12.77 -8.42
N LEU A 246 6.07 -11.78 -8.11
CA LEU A 246 7.51 -11.86 -8.39
C LEU A 246 8.18 -13.00 -7.61
N GLY A 247 7.71 -13.27 -6.39
CA GLY A 247 8.17 -14.41 -5.61
C GLY A 247 7.88 -15.73 -6.31
N MET A 248 6.71 -15.84 -6.94
CA MET A 248 6.34 -17.00 -7.77
C MET A 248 7.22 -17.11 -9.02
N ILE A 249 7.52 -16.00 -9.71
CA ILE A 249 8.43 -16.00 -10.88
C ILE A 249 9.82 -16.54 -10.47
N LEU A 250 10.39 -16.04 -9.38
CA LEU A 250 11.68 -16.50 -8.89
C LEU A 250 11.66 -17.97 -8.45
N ALA A 251 10.57 -18.43 -7.80
CA ALA A 251 10.39 -19.83 -7.44
C ALA A 251 10.28 -20.74 -8.67
N LEU A 252 9.55 -20.34 -9.72
CA LEU A 252 9.50 -21.05 -11.00
C LEU A 252 10.89 -21.15 -11.63
N GLY A 253 11.66 -20.06 -11.67
CA GLY A 253 13.04 -20.08 -12.13
C GLY A 253 13.92 -21.04 -11.33
N GLY A 254 13.78 -21.03 -10.01
CA GLY A 254 14.47 -21.98 -9.13
C GLY A 254 14.13 -23.44 -9.44
N LEU A 255 12.85 -23.75 -9.71
CA LEU A 255 12.40 -25.08 -10.12
C LEU A 255 12.89 -25.47 -11.52
N VAL A 256 13.00 -24.51 -12.46
CA VAL A 256 13.65 -24.73 -13.76
C VAL A 256 15.14 -25.06 -13.58
N ALA A 257 15.83 -24.36 -12.68
CA ALA A 257 17.24 -24.60 -12.40
C ALA A 257 17.50 -26.01 -11.82
N VAL A 258 16.54 -26.57 -11.09
CA VAL A 258 16.62 -27.93 -10.52
C VAL A 258 15.72 -28.95 -11.22
N HIS A 259 15.31 -28.68 -12.47
CA HIS A 259 14.35 -29.51 -13.23
C HIS A 259 14.67 -31.00 -13.20
N ALA A 260 15.95 -31.37 -13.33
CA ALA A 260 16.37 -32.76 -13.35
C ALA A 260 15.97 -33.54 -12.08
N ARG A 261 15.90 -32.88 -10.91
CA ARG A 261 15.55 -33.52 -9.63
C ARG A 261 14.09 -33.96 -9.58
N TRP A 262 13.20 -33.22 -10.24
CA TRP A 262 11.76 -33.45 -10.15
C TRP A 262 11.13 -33.99 -11.44
N LEU A 263 11.61 -33.59 -12.63
CA LEU A 263 11.13 -34.13 -13.91
C LEU A 263 11.52 -35.59 -14.12
N ARG A 264 12.70 -36.00 -13.63
CA ARG A 264 13.20 -37.38 -13.76
C ARG A 264 12.85 -38.27 -12.55
N GLY A 265 12.43 -37.64 -11.45
CA GLY A 265 11.96 -38.31 -10.25
C GLY A 265 10.51 -38.79 -10.37
N SER A 266 9.81 -38.90 -9.25
CA SER A 266 8.40 -39.32 -9.20
C SER A 266 7.49 -38.45 -10.09
N VAL A 267 6.39 -39.01 -10.61
CA VAL A 267 5.31 -38.25 -11.28
C VAL A 267 4.79 -37.11 -10.38
N ARG A 268 4.76 -37.35 -9.07
CA ARG A 268 4.41 -36.35 -8.04
C ARG A 268 5.39 -35.19 -7.96
N GLY A 269 6.58 -35.32 -8.56
CA GLY A 269 7.58 -34.26 -8.64
C GLY A 269 7.11 -33.01 -9.38
N ALA A 270 6.03 -33.08 -10.16
CA ALA A 270 5.44 -31.91 -10.80
C ALA A 270 4.61 -31.02 -9.86
N ILE A 271 4.20 -31.54 -8.69
CA ILE A 271 3.34 -30.82 -7.73
C ILE A 271 3.92 -29.46 -7.32
N PRO A 272 5.20 -29.31 -6.95
CA PRO A 272 5.76 -28.02 -6.58
C PRO A 272 5.68 -26.97 -7.70
N PHE A 273 5.92 -27.37 -8.95
CA PHE A 273 5.83 -26.46 -10.09
C PHE A 273 4.38 -26.01 -10.33
N ALA A 274 3.44 -26.97 -10.31
CA ALA A 274 2.02 -26.69 -10.46
C ALA A 274 1.47 -25.78 -9.36
N LEU A 275 1.90 -25.99 -8.10
CA LEU A 275 1.49 -25.15 -6.97
C LEU A 275 1.99 -23.71 -7.10
N VAL A 276 3.23 -23.50 -7.57
CA VAL A 276 3.75 -22.13 -7.78
C VAL A 276 3.02 -21.44 -8.93
N VAL A 277 2.71 -22.15 -10.01
CA VAL A 277 1.87 -21.63 -11.11
C VAL A 277 0.49 -21.22 -10.59
N ALA A 278 -0.18 -22.13 -9.87
CA ALA A 278 -1.49 -21.87 -9.28
C ALA A 278 -1.46 -20.67 -8.33
N ALA A 279 -0.48 -20.59 -7.44
CA ALA A 279 -0.31 -19.47 -6.51
C ALA A 279 -0.11 -18.12 -7.23
N GLY A 280 0.64 -18.09 -8.33
CA GLY A 280 0.80 -16.91 -9.16
C GLY A 280 -0.53 -16.48 -9.81
N ILE A 281 -1.31 -17.44 -10.32
CA ILE A 281 -2.66 -17.20 -10.84
C ILE A 281 -3.61 -16.73 -9.73
N SER A 282 -3.54 -17.30 -8.52
CA SER A 282 -4.36 -16.86 -7.40
C SER A 282 -4.04 -15.43 -6.95
N ALA A 283 -2.78 -15.00 -7.07
CA ALA A 283 -2.33 -13.67 -6.67
C ALA A 283 -2.63 -12.58 -7.72
N LEU A 284 -2.34 -12.85 -9.00
CA LEU A 284 -2.43 -11.88 -10.10
C LEU A 284 -3.57 -12.15 -11.09
N GLY A 285 -4.31 -13.24 -10.91
CA GLY A 285 -5.34 -13.69 -11.84
C GLY A 285 -4.75 -14.36 -13.06
N ILE A 286 -5.57 -14.54 -14.10
CA ILE A 286 -5.11 -15.11 -15.37
C ILE A 286 -4.06 -14.22 -16.07
N GLY A 287 -3.92 -12.97 -15.65
CA GLY A 287 -2.82 -12.09 -16.06
C GLY A 287 -1.43 -12.65 -15.76
N PHE A 288 -1.28 -13.60 -14.83
CA PHE A 288 -0.01 -14.29 -14.59
C PHE A 288 0.35 -15.35 -15.66
N ALA A 289 -0.63 -15.78 -16.48
CA ALA A 289 -0.47 -16.87 -17.41
C ALA A 289 0.71 -16.71 -18.39
N PRO A 290 1.03 -15.53 -18.95
CA PRO A 290 2.17 -15.37 -19.84
C PRO A 290 3.51 -15.76 -19.20
N TRP A 291 3.76 -15.32 -17.95
CA TRP A 291 4.96 -15.70 -17.20
C TRP A 291 4.96 -17.19 -16.82
N ALA A 292 3.82 -17.73 -16.42
CA ALA A 292 3.68 -19.15 -16.11
C ALA A 292 3.96 -20.05 -17.33
N LEU A 293 3.41 -19.69 -18.50
CA LEU A 293 3.62 -20.40 -19.76
C LEU A 293 5.08 -20.32 -20.21
N ALA A 294 5.70 -19.15 -20.14
CA ALA A 294 7.11 -18.98 -20.45
C ALA A 294 8.01 -19.81 -19.53
N ALA A 295 7.69 -19.88 -18.23
CA ALA A 295 8.42 -20.74 -17.29
C ALA A 295 8.18 -22.24 -17.56
N ALA A 296 6.96 -22.64 -17.95
CA ALA A 296 6.58 -24.03 -18.25
C ALA A 296 7.14 -24.54 -19.58
N ALA A 297 7.37 -23.65 -20.56
CA ALA A 297 7.93 -23.99 -21.86
C ALA A 297 9.32 -24.66 -21.73
N VAL A 298 10.14 -24.23 -20.78
CA VAL A 298 11.48 -24.80 -20.54
C VAL A 298 11.43 -26.27 -20.09
N PRO A 299 10.78 -26.63 -18.96
CA PRO A 299 10.67 -28.03 -18.54
C PRO A 299 9.85 -28.87 -19.52
N ALA A 300 8.86 -28.32 -20.22
CA ALA A 300 8.12 -29.03 -21.26
C ALA A 300 9.03 -29.42 -22.44
N ALA A 301 9.84 -28.49 -22.94
CA ALA A 301 10.82 -28.77 -24.00
C ALA A 301 11.86 -29.80 -23.55
N LEU A 302 12.31 -29.74 -22.29
CA LEU A 302 13.23 -30.72 -21.71
C LEU A 302 12.59 -32.10 -21.55
N LEU A 303 11.31 -32.17 -21.17
CA LEU A 303 10.57 -33.42 -21.09
C LEU A 303 10.42 -34.06 -22.47
N VAL A 304 10.05 -33.28 -23.50
CA VAL A 304 9.99 -33.74 -24.89
C VAL A 304 11.36 -34.22 -25.37
N ALA A 305 12.43 -33.49 -25.03
CA ALA A 305 13.79 -33.89 -25.37
C ALA A 305 14.22 -35.20 -24.66
N ASP A 306 13.90 -35.36 -23.37
CA ASP A 306 14.20 -36.58 -22.63
C ASP A 306 13.40 -37.78 -23.18
N VAL A 307 12.14 -37.60 -23.63
CA VAL A 307 11.35 -38.64 -24.29
C VAL A 307 11.94 -39.00 -25.66
N ARG A 308 12.28 -38.01 -26.50
CA ARG A 308 12.91 -38.23 -27.80
C ARG A 308 14.27 -38.93 -27.68
N ALA A 309 15.04 -38.58 -26.65
CA ALA A 309 16.31 -39.21 -26.34
C ALA A 309 16.16 -40.56 -25.61
N ARG A 310 14.94 -41.09 -25.47
CA ARG A 310 14.61 -42.35 -24.77
C ARG A 310 15.12 -42.43 -23.32
N ARG A 311 15.32 -41.27 -22.68
CA ARG A 311 15.66 -41.15 -21.25
C ARG A 311 14.43 -41.31 -20.35
N GLN A 312 13.24 -41.12 -20.92
CA GLN A 312 11.95 -41.35 -20.27
C GLN A 312 10.95 -41.97 -21.25
N SER A 313 9.98 -42.75 -20.76
CA SER A 313 8.88 -43.26 -21.58
C SER A 313 7.82 -42.18 -21.85
N PRO A 314 7.17 -42.19 -23.02
CA PRO A 314 6.08 -41.25 -23.33
C PRO A 314 4.94 -41.28 -22.30
N GLY A 315 4.54 -42.48 -21.84
CA GLY A 315 3.49 -42.63 -20.84
C GLY A 315 3.83 -42.00 -19.49
N ARG A 316 5.10 -42.05 -19.07
CA ARG A 316 5.56 -41.33 -17.86
C ARG A 316 5.51 -39.83 -18.07
N GLY A 317 5.97 -39.33 -19.22
CA GLY A 317 5.90 -37.90 -19.54
C GLY A 317 4.46 -37.37 -19.52
N PHE A 318 3.52 -38.14 -20.08
CA PHE A 318 2.09 -37.83 -20.01
C PHE A 318 1.57 -37.83 -18.56
N ALA A 319 1.97 -38.82 -17.74
CA ALA A 319 1.58 -38.87 -16.32
C ALA A 319 2.11 -37.66 -15.52
N VAL A 320 3.35 -37.22 -15.78
CA VAL A 320 3.93 -35.99 -15.18
C VAL A 320 3.09 -34.78 -15.55
N LEU A 321 2.72 -34.63 -16.83
CA LEU A 321 1.88 -33.54 -17.30
C LEU A 321 0.49 -33.57 -16.65
N LEU A 322 -0.15 -34.75 -16.61
CA LEU A 322 -1.47 -34.93 -16.00
C LEU A 322 -1.44 -34.58 -14.51
N ALA A 323 -0.42 -35.02 -13.78
CA ALA A 323 -0.25 -34.68 -12.37
C ALA A 323 -0.04 -33.17 -12.15
N ALA A 324 0.73 -32.52 -13.03
CA ALA A 324 0.91 -31.07 -13.01
C ALA A 324 -0.41 -30.33 -13.23
N CYS A 325 -1.15 -30.70 -14.28
CA CYS A 325 -2.44 -30.10 -14.62
C CYS A 325 -3.46 -30.30 -13.50
N ALA A 326 -3.58 -31.52 -12.97
CA ALA A 326 -4.50 -31.82 -11.87
C ALA A 326 -4.18 -30.99 -10.61
N ALA A 327 -2.90 -30.90 -10.23
CA ALA A 327 -2.47 -30.10 -9.09
C ALA A 327 -2.76 -28.60 -9.30
N ALA A 328 -2.50 -28.07 -10.50
CA ALA A 328 -2.77 -26.65 -10.82
C ALA A 328 -4.27 -26.32 -10.86
N ILE A 329 -5.09 -27.24 -11.38
CA ILE A 329 -6.55 -27.11 -11.41
C ILE A 329 -7.11 -27.09 -9.98
N VAL A 330 -6.69 -28.02 -9.13
CA VAL A 330 -7.17 -28.06 -7.74
C VAL A 330 -6.70 -26.84 -6.95
N ALA A 331 -5.42 -26.46 -7.08
CA ALA A 331 -4.83 -25.39 -6.28
C ALA A 331 -5.34 -23.99 -6.65
N ALA A 332 -5.80 -23.76 -7.88
CA ALA A 332 -6.44 -22.52 -8.32
C ALA A 332 -7.91 -22.71 -8.71
N LEU A 333 -8.58 -23.73 -8.14
CA LEU A 333 -9.98 -24.09 -8.44
C LEU A 333 -10.93 -22.88 -8.44
N PRO A 334 -10.86 -21.94 -7.48
CA PRO A 334 -11.73 -20.76 -7.47
C PRO A 334 -11.64 -19.93 -8.75
N THR A 335 -10.44 -19.78 -9.33
CA THR A 335 -10.22 -19.05 -10.58
C THR A 335 -10.78 -19.80 -11.78
N TRP A 336 -10.71 -21.14 -11.78
CA TRP A 336 -11.21 -21.95 -12.89
C TRP A 336 -12.74 -22.05 -12.91
N LEU A 337 -13.38 -22.09 -11.73
CA LEU A 337 -14.85 -22.16 -11.61
C LEU A 337 -15.53 -20.94 -12.23
N ASP A 338 -14.95 -19.74 -12.08
CA ASP A 338 -15.37 -18.56 -12.84
C ASP A 338 -14.23 -18.03 -13.73
N PHE A 339 -13.79 -18.89 -14.64
CA PHE A 339 -12.75 -18.55 -15.62
C PHE A 339 -13.16 -17.34 -16.49
N ARG A 340 -14.44 -17.25 -16.88
CA ARG A 340 -14.94 -16.13 -17.71
C ARG A 340 -14.88 -14.80 -16.97
N GLY A 341 -15.28 -14.76 -15.70
CA GLY A 341 -15.12 -13.57 -14.85
C GLY A 341 -13.65 -13.19 -14.69
N SER A 342 -12.79 -14.18 -14.42
CA SER A 342 -11.33 -13.98 -14.30
C SER A 342 -10.69 -13.39 -15.57
N VAL A 343 -11.09 -13.86 -16.76
CA VAL A 343 -10.66 -13.30 -18.05
C VAL A 343 -11.16 -11.88 -18.23
N ARG A 344 -12.45 -11.62 -17.95
CA ARG A 344 -13.02 -10.26 -18.04
C ARG A 344 -12.31 -9.26 -17.13
N VAL A 345 -11.96 -9.67 -15.91
CA VAL A 345 -11.15 -8.83 -15.00
C VAL A 345 -9.80 -8.52 -15.61
N ALA A 346 -9.09 -9.52 -16.15
CA ALA A 346 -7.80 -9.31 -16.78
C ALA A 346 -7.91 -8.37 -18.00
N GLU A 347 -8.92 -8.54 -18.86
CA GLU A 347 -9.19 -7.66 -20.00
C GLU A 347 -9.51 -6.23 -19.56
N THR A 348 -10.33 -6.07 -18.51
CA THR A 348 -10.70 -4.74 -17.98
C THR A 348 -9.49 -4.02 -17.40
N ILE A 349 -8.60 -4.72 -16.70
CA ILE A 349 -7.35 -4.17 -16.18
C ILE A 349 -6.40 -3.83 -17.34
N ALA A 350 -6.25 -4.73 -18.31
CA ALA A 350 -5.40 -4.53 -19.48
C ALA A 350 -5.84 -3.34 -20.34
N ALA A 351 -7.14 -3.13 -20.50
CA ALA A 351 -7.69 -2.02 -21.28
C ALA A 351 -7.83 -0.71 -20.47
N SER A 352 -7.52 -0.71 -19.18
CA SER A 352 -7.74 0.46 -18.33
C SER A 352 -6.75 1.59 -18.64
N SER A 353 -7.27 2.77 -18.96
CA SER A 353 -6.47 4.00 -19.09
C SER A 353 -6.06 4.60 -17.74
N ASN A 354 -6.45 3.98 -16.62
CA ASN A 354 -6.06 4.43 -15.29
C ASN A 354 -4.55 4.24 -15.09
N PRO A 355 -3.76 5.31 -14.89
CA PRO A 355 -2.31 5.20 -14.73
C PRO A 355 -1.91 4.74 -13.31
N GLY A 356 -2.87 4.40 -12.45
CA GLY A 356 -2.64 4.06 -11.05
C GLY A 356 -2.04 5.26 -10.32
N ASN A 357 -0.87 5.06 -9.70
CA ASN A 357 -0.16 6.15 -9.01
C ASN A 357 0.88 6.89 -9.86
N LEU A 358 0.92 6.61 -11.17
CA LEU A 358 1.92 7.14 -12.08
C LEU A 358 1.44 8.44 -12.73
N PRO A 359 2.25 9.51 -12.70
CA PRO A 359 1.95 10.72 -13.48
C PRO A 359 2.28 10.56 -14.97
N ARG A 360 3.07 9.54 -15.33
CA ARG A 360 3.54 9.22 -16.69
C ARG A 360 4.01 7.76 -16.74
N PRO A 361 4.08 7.15 -17.94
CA PRO A 361 4.70 5.83 -18.12
C PRO A 361 6.08 5.71 -17.48
N LEU A 362 6.36 4.53 -16.94
CA LEU A 362 7.70 4.20 -16.47
C LEU A 362 8.65 4.03 -17.65
N HIS A 363 9.93 4.24 -17.37
CA HIS A 363 10.99 4.06 -18.35
C HIS A 363 11.46 2.60 -18.33
N TRP A 364 11.55 1.96 -19.49
CA TRP A 364 11.93 0.54 -19.59
C TRP A 364 13.29 0.27 -18.92
N GLU A 365 14.22 1.22 -18.98
CA GLU A 365 15.55 1.11 -18.38
C GLU A 365 15.53 0.95 -16.83
N GLN A 366 14.41 1.25 -16.17
CA GLN A 366 14.26 1.08 -14.71
C GLN A 366 14.28 -0.40 -14.27
N VAL A 367 14.02 -1.33 -15.19
CA VAL A 367 13.99 -2.78 -14.94
C VAL A 367 15.33 -3.34 -14.46
N PHE A 368 16.46 -2.64 -14.71
CA PHE A 368 17.81 -3.06 -14.33
C PHE A 368 18.15 -2.82 -12.84
N GLY A 369 17.20 -2.31 -12.06
CA GLY A 369 17.25 -2.34 -10.60
C GLY A 369 18.01 -1.20 -9.92
N VAL A 370 18.45 -0.18 -10.68
CA VAL A 370 19.08 1.03 -10.14
C VAL A 370 18.32 2.27 -10.57
N TRP A 371 17.99 3.14 -9.62
CA TRP A 371 17.33 4.42 -9.86
C TRP A 371 17.64 5.41 -8.72
N LEU A 372 18.64 6.28 -8.91
CA LEU A 372 19.13 7.17 -7.84
C LEU A 372 18.22 8.40 -7.66
N HIS A 373 16.97 8.17 -7.24
CA HIS A 373 16.00 9.21 -6.95
C HIS A 373 15.06 8.77 -5.82
N GLY A 374 14.44 9.72 -5.13
CA GLY A 374 13.50 9.41 -4.05
C GLY A 374 12.22 8.69 -4.50
N THR A 375 11.94 8.65 -5.81
CA THR A 375 10.75 7.98 -6.32
C THR A 375 11.01 7.41 -7.71
N TYR A 376 10.59 6.17 -7.95
CA TYR A 376 10.63 5.55 -9.28
C TYR A 376 9.74 6.28 -10.30
N LYS A 377 8.80 7.13 -9.84
CA LYS A 377 7.84 7.86 -10.67
C LYS A 377 8.44 9.06 -11.42
N GLN A 378 9.62 9.51 -10.99
CA GLN A 378 10.28 10.69 -11.53
C GLN A 378 11.70 10.37 -11.99
N LEU A 379 12.18 11.15 -12.95
CA LEU A 379 13.56 11.05 -13.43
C LEU A 379 14.50 11.58 -12.34
N PRO A 380 15.68 10.96 -12.14
CA PRO A 380 16.70 11.53 -11.30
C PRO A 380 17.12 12.92 -11.82
N SER A 381 17.60 13.77 -10.92
CA SER A 381 18.01 15.14 -11.24
C SER A 381 19.48 15.39 -10.91
N GLY A 382 20.08 16.42 -11.53
CA GLY A 382 21.49 16.75 -11.33
C GLY A 382 22.43 15.59 -11.68
N ALA A 383 23.48 15.38 -10.88
CA ALA A 383 24.49 14.33 -11.09
C ALA A 383 23.94 12.89 -10.93
N ALA A 384 22.81 12.71 -10.23
CA ALA A 384 22.21 11.39 -10.03
C ALA A 384 21.65 10.79 -11.33
N ARG A 385 21.29 11.64 -12.31
CA ARG A 385 20.78 11.22 -13.62
C ARG A 385 21.83 10.48 -14.45
N PRO A 386 22.96 11.10 -14.85
CA PRO A 386 23.98 10.38 -15.62
C PRO A 386 24.55 9.18 -14.86
N LEU A 387 24.66 9.26 -13.52
CA LEU A 387 25.11 8.13 -12.72
C LEU A 387 24.14 6.94 -12.74
N SER A 388 22.83 7.19 -12.67
CA SER A 388 21.82 6.12 -12.81
C SER A 388 21.94 5.43 -14.16
N TYR A 389 22.04 6.20 -15.25
CA TYR A 389 22.20 5.65 -16.60
C TYR A 389 23.51 4.88 -16.79
N ALA A 390 24.62 5.34 -16.18
CA ALA A 390 25.88 4.62 -16.22
C ALA A 390 25.77 3.26 -15.51
N LEU A 391 25.15 3.22 -14.32
CA LEU A 391 24.93 1.97 -13.57
C LEU A 391 24.00 1.01 -14.32
N ILE A 392 22.96 1.53 -14.98
CA ILE A 392 22.07 0.75 -15.85
C ILE A 392 22.82 0.19 -17.05
N ALA A 393 23.67 0.98 -17.71
CA ALA A 393 24.48 0.50 -18.83
C ALA A 393 25.44 -0.62 -18.42
N LEU A 394 26.05 -0.49 -17.23
CA LEU A 394 26.87 -1.55 -16.63
C LEU A 394 26.05 -2.82 -16.34
N ALA A 395 24.84 -2.66 -15.78
CA ALA A 395 23.94 -3.79 -15.52
C ALA A 395 23.50 -4.49 -16.81
N LEU A 396 23.14 -3.74 -17.85
CA LEU A 396 22.77 -4.26 -19.16
C LEU A 396 23.92 -5.04 -19.81
N GLY A 397 25.11 -4.45 -19.86
CA GLY A 397 26.31 -5.10 -20.42
C GLY A 397 26.69 -6.38 -19.66
N ALA A 398 26.62 -6.34 -18.32
CA ALA A 398 26.80 -7.52 -17.49
C ALA A 398 25.72 -8.58 -17.75
N GLY A 399 24.47 -8.15 -17.98
CA GLY A 399 23.34 -9.03 -18.26
C GLY A 399 23.53 -9.83 -19.55
N ALA A 400 23.88 -9.13 -20.63
CA ALA A 400 24.20 -9.75 -21.92
C ALA A 400 25.36 -10.74 -21.80
N LEU A 401 26.42 -10.36 -21.07
CA LEU A 401 27.54 -11.26 -20.79
C LEU A 401 27.13 -12.50 -19.99
N GLY A 402 26.27 -12.32 -18.98
CA GLY A 402 25.76 -13.41 -18.15
C GLY A 402 25.01 -14.45 -18.97
N VAL A 403 24.06 -14.01 -19.79
CA VAL A 403 23.29 -14.90 -20.69
C VAL A 403 24.23 -15.60 -21.67
N PHE A 404 25.15 -14.87 -22.30
CA PHE A 404 26.16 -15.45 -23.21
C PHE A 404 26.99 -16.55 -22.52
N ALA A 405 27.49 -16.28 -21.31
CA ALA A 405 28.30 -17.24 -20.55
C ALA A 405 27.50 -18.49 -20.14
N LEU A 406 26.20 -18.34 -19.81
CA LEU A 406 25.33 -19.47 -19.50
C LEU A 406 25.08 -20.36 -20.73
N LEU A 407 24.83 -19.76 -21.89
CA LEU A 407 24.67 -20.47 -23.15
C LEU A 407 25.96 -21.22 -23.53
N ARG A 408 27.11 -20.54 -23.45
CA ARG A 408 28.43 -21.13 -23.71
C ARG A 408 28.77 -22.25 -22.72
N GLY A 409 28.38 -22.09 -21.45
CA GLY A 409 28.61 -23.06 -20.38
C GLY A 409 27.61 -24.23 -20.36
N GLY A 410 26.73 -24.36 -21.36
CA GLY A 410 25.78 -25.47 -21.47
C GLY A 410 24.58 -25.38 -20.51
N ARG A 411 24.40 -24.28 -19.78
CA ARG A 411 23.28 -24.06 -18.85
C ARG A 411 22.04 -23.53 -19.58
N ARG A 412 21.65 -24.24 -20.65
CA ARG A 412 20.62 -23.80 -21.61
C ARG A 412 19.25 -23.59 -20.98
N ALA A 413 18.84 -24.43 -20.02
CA ALA A 413 17.54 -24.29 -19.34
C ALA A 413 17.43 -22.96 -18.58
N LEU A 414 18.49 -22.61 -17.83
CA LEU A 414 18.53 -21.35 -17.08
C LEU A 414 18.63 -20.15 -18.03
N ALA A 415 19.47 -20.23 -19.06
CA ALA A 415 19.57 -19.17 -20.06
C ALA A 415 18.24 -18.95 -20.79
N ALA A 416 17.53 -20.03 -21.16
CA ALA A 416 16.22 -19.97 -21.80
C ALA A 416 15.19 -19.29 -20.88
N TRP A 417 15.15 -19.64 -19.59
CA TRP A 417 14.28 -18.97 -18.64
C TRP A 417 14.60 -17.47 -18.50
N LEU A 418 15.87 -17.10 -18.34
CA LEU A 418 16.31 -15.70 -18.27
C LEU A 418 15.97 -14.89 -19.53
N LEU A 419 15.93 -15.52 -20.70
CA LEU A 419 15.55 -14.90 -21.96
C LEU A 419 14.03 -14.82 -22.18
N LEU A 420 13.28 -15.85 -21.79
CA LEU A 420 11.84 -15.91 -22.00
C LEU A 420 11.07 -14.92 -21.12
N MET A 421 11.51 -14.67 -19.88
CA MET A 421 10.83 -13.71 -18.98
C MET A 421 10.78 -12.28 -19.53
N PRO A 422 11.88 -11.64 -19.99
CA PRO A 422 11.80 -10.33 -20.63
C PRO A 422 11.09 -10.36 -21.99
N LEU A 423 11.10 -11.48 -22.71
CA LEU A 423 10.30 -11.61 -23.94
C LEU A 423 8.79 -11.55 -23.66
N VAL A 424 8.33 -12.10 -22.53
CA VAL A 424 6.93 -11.94 -22.09
C VAL A 424 6.61 -10.48 -21.87
N LEU A 425 7.49 -9.75 -21.16
CA LEU A 425 7.32 -8.31 -20.94
C LEU A 425 7.19 -7.56 -22.27
N LEU A 426 8.14 -7.77 -23.20
CA LEU A 426 8.12 -7.12 -24.52
C LEU A 426 6.88 -7.47 -25.35
N ALA A 427 6.39 -8.70 -25.26
CA ALA A 427 5.18 -9.12 -25.97
C ALA A 427 3.92 -8.46 -25.40
N LEU A 428 3.86 -8.27 -24.08
CA LEU A 428 2.71 -7.64 -23.41
C LEU A 428 2.71 -6.12 -23.55
N ASP A 429 3.88 -5.49 -23.62
CA ASP A 429 4.06 -4.03 -23.79
C ASP A 429 3.38 -3.51 -25.08
N ILE A 430 3.20 -4.37 -26.09
CA ILE A 430 2.47 -4.04 -27.33
C ILE A 430 0.99 -3.70 -27.05
N TYR A 431 0.42 -4.26 -25.99
CA TYR A 431 -1.00 -4.16 -25.65
C TYR A 431 -1.25 -3.54 -24.27
N GLY A 432 -0.18 -3.24 -23.54
CA GLY A 432 -0.26 -2.80 -22.16
C GLY A 432 -0.60 -1.32 -22.03
N THR A 433 -1.11 -0.97 -20.86
CA THR A 433 -1.37 0.40 -20.45
C THR A 433 -0.33 0.84 -19.43
N THR A 434 -0.22 2.15 -19.22
CA THR A 434 0.77 2.76 -18.30
C THR A 434 0.90 2.03 -16.96
N TRP A 435 -0.20 1.59 -16.36
CA TRP A 435 -0.17 0.89 -15.08
C TRP A 435 0.18 -0.60 -15.19
N VAL A 436 -0.29 -1.26 -16.24
CA VAL A 436 -0.01 -2.68 -16.50
C VAL A 436 1.45 -2.90 -16.86
N ASP A 437 2.03 -2.04 -17.70
CA ASP A 437 3.45 -2.10 -18.09
C ASP A 437 4.35 -1.90 -16.88
N ALA A 438 3.98 -0.97 -16.00
CA ALA A 438 4.72 -0.71 -14.78
C ALA A 438 4.74 -1.93 -13.83
N LYS A 439 3.64 -2.66 -13.72
CA LYS A 439 3.58 -3.93 -12.98
C LYS A 439 4.44 -5.00 -13.65
N GLY A 440 4.36 -5.10 -14.98
CA GLY A 440 5.18 -6.02 -15.79
C GLY A 440 6.68 -5.79 -15.60
N LEU A 441 7.13 -4.52 -15.65
CA LEU A 441 8.50 -4.11 -15.39
C LEU A 441 8.94 -4.52 -13.97
N THR A 442 8.08 -4.31 -12.98
CA THR A 442 8.36 -4.62 -11.57
C THR A 442 8.59 -6.12 -11.37
N ILE A 443 7.67 -6.96 -11.83
CA ILE A 443 7.77 -8.41 -11.59
C ILE A 443 8.86 -9.09 -12.45
N THR A 444 9.29 -8.43 -13.54
CA THR A 444 10.37 -8.92 -14.41
C THR A 444 11.76 -8.42 -13.99
N SER A 445 11.85 -7.29 -13.27
CA SER A 445 13.11 -6.68 -12.82
C SER A 445 14.08 -7.65 -12.13
N PRO A 446 13.65 -8.51 -11.18
CA PRO A 446 14.53 -9.47 -10.53
C PRO A 446 15.28 -10.39 -11.52
N VAL A 447 14.67 -10.72 -12.66
CA VAL A 447 15.24 -11.62 -13.68
C VAL A 447 16.39 -10.94 -14.42
N LEU A 448 16.24 -9.66 -14.76
CA LEU A 448 17.31 -8.91 -15.44
C LEU A 448 18.46 -8.59 -14.49
N VAL A 449 18.15 -8.26 -13.23
CA VAL A 449 19.19 -8.10 -12.20
C VAL A 449 19.98 -9.41 -12.01
N LEU A 450 19.31 -10.56 -11.91
CA LEU A 450 19.99 -11.86 -11.84
C LEU A 450 20.86 -12.14 -13.07
N SER A 451 20.43 -11.72 -14.26
CA SER A 451 21.23 -11.81 -15.49
C SER A 451 22.49 -10.96 -15.39
N SER A 452 22.40 -9.72 -14.88
CA SER A 452 23.56 -8.85 -14.64
C SER A 452 24.57 -9.48 -13.69
N TRP A 453 24.09 -10.09 -12.60
CA TRP A 453 24.93 -10.80 -11.64
C TRP A 453 25.53 -12.09 -12.22
N ALA A 454 24.85 -12.78 -13.13
CA ALA A 454 25.43 -13.89 -13.89
C ALA A 454 26.67 -13.45 -14.70
N GLY A 455 26.66 -12.24 -15.27
CA GLY A 455 27.82 -11.65 -15.95
C GLY A 455 29.00 -11.40 -15.02
N ILE A 456 28.74 -10.88 -13.81
CA ILE A 456 29.76 -10.75 -12.75
C ILE A 456 30.37 -12.13 -12.43
N GLY A 457 29.53 -13.15 -12.32
CA GLY A 457 29.97 -14.54 -12.14
C GLY A 457 30.89 -15.02 -13.26
N ALA A 458 30.53 -14.73 -14.52
CA ALA A 458 31.33 -15.08 -15.69
C ALA A 458 32.69 -14.36 -15.71
N LEU A 459 32.73 -13.08 -15.34
CA LEU A 459 33.96 -12.31 -15.19
C LEU A 459 34.84 -12.91 -14.08
N ALA A 460 34.28 -13.17 -12.90
CA ALA A 460 35.02 -13.73 -11.76
C ALA A 460 35.61 -15.12 -12.06
N ALA A 461 34.87 -15.93 -12.82
CA ALA A 461 35.29 -17.25 -13.28
C ALA A 461 36.33 -17.21 -14.41
N GLY A 462 36.56 -16.04 -15.04
CA GLY A 462 37.52 -15.90 -16.14
C GLY A 462 37.06 -16.60 -17.43
N VAL A 463 35.75 -16.62 -17.68
CA VAL A 463 35.15 -17.22 -18.89
C VAL A 463 35.56 -16.46 -20.15
N LEU A 464 35.83 -15.16 -20.03
CA LEU A 464 36.34 -14.29 -21.10
C LEU A 464 37.87 -14.17 -21.05
N ARG A 465 38.51 -13.99 -22.22
CA ARG A 465 39.92 -13.59 -22.35
C ARG A 465 39.99 -12.09 -22.67
N PRO A 466 40.95 -11.33 -22.11
CA PRO A 466 42.03 -11.76 -21.21
C PRO A 466 41.58 -11.96 -19.75
N ARG A 467 42.27 -12.83 -19.01
CA ARG A 467 42.01 -13.10 -17.57
C ARG A 467 42.11 -11.86 -16.67
N ALA A 468 42.76 -10.80 -17.14
CA ALA A 468 42.81 -9.51 -16.46
C ALA A 468 41.40 -8.94 -16.14
N LEU A 469 40.39 -9.27 -16.95
CA LEU A 469 39.00 -8.86 -16.72
C LEU A 469 38.39 -9.41 -15.41
N ARG A 470 39.01 -10.42 -14.78
CA ARG A 470 38.59 -10.92 -13.46
C ARG A 470 38.64 -9.84 -12.38
N ALA A 471 39.57 -8.88 -12.51
CA ALA A 471 39.69 -7.76 -11.57
C ALA A 471 38.48 -6.81 -11.61
N LEU A 472 37.71 -6.80 -12.72
CA LEU A 472 36.51 -5.97 -12.85
C LEU A 472 35.31 -6.53 -12.08
N ALA A 473 35.28 -7.84 -11.81
CA ALA A 473 34.15 -8.48 -11.14
C ALA A 473 33.81 -7.87 -9.75
N PRO A 474 34.77 -7.70 -8.82
CA PRO A 474 34.47 -7.07 -7.53
C PRO A 474 34.05 -5.60 -7.65
N LEU A 475 34.64 -4.84 -8.59
CA LEU A 475 34.29 -3.44 -8.83
C LEU A 475 32.86 -3.30 -9.36
N LEU A 476 32.50 -4.13 -10.33
CA LEU A 476 31.14 -4.16 -10.89
C LEU A 476 30.11 -4.64 -9.86
N ALA A 477 30.44 -5.66 -9.07
CA ALA A 477 29.59 -6.12 -7.97
C ALA A 477 29.35 -5.02 -6.94
N LEU A 478 30.41 -4.30 -6.55
CA LEU A 478 30.30 -3.17 -5.62
C LEU A 478 29.45 -2.04 -6.22
N ALA A 479 29.67 -1.69 -7.50
CA ALA A 479 28.92 -0.64 -8.17
C ALA A 479 27.42 -0.94 -8.25
N LEU A 480 27.04 -2.17 -8.64
CA LEU A 480 25.62 -2.55 -8.73
C LEU A 480 24.97 -2.69 -7.35
N LEU A 481 25.67 -3.25 -6.38
CA LEU A 481 25.17 -3.36 -5.00
C LEU A 481 24.99 -1.96 -4.37
N ALA A 482 26.01 -1.11 -4.45
CA ALA A 482 25.95 0.25 -3.92
C ALA A 482 24.89 1.10 -4.65
N GLY A 483 24.77 0.95 -5.97
CA GLY A 483 23.73 1.61 -6.76
C GLY A 483 22.33 1.21 -6.34
N THR A 484 22.10 -0.09 -6.10
CA THR A 484 20.81 -0.60 -5.61
C THR A 484 20.50 -0.03 -4.23
N LEU A 485 21.41 -0.20 -3.27
CA LEU A 485 21.22 0.29 -1.89
C LEU A 485 21.07 1.81 -1.80
N ALA A 486 21.78 2.58 -2.64
CA ALA A 486 21.63 4.03 -2.71
C ALA A 486 20.27 4.45 -3.29
N SER A 487 19.74 3.67 -4.25
CA SER A 487 18.38 3.87 -4.78
C SER A 487 17.34 3.63 -3.69
N ASP A 488 17.48 2.54 -2.93
CA ASP A 488 16.57 2.20 -1.85
C ASP A 488 16.64 3.22 -0.71
N ALA A 489 17.86 3.66 -0.34
CA ALA A 489 18.06 4.69 0.67
C ALA A 489 17.36 6.01 0.29
N ALA A 490 17.40 6.41 -0.98
CA ALA A 490 16.70 7.60 -1.46
C ALA A 490 15.18 7.46 -1.35
N GLN A 491 14.62 6.30 -1.72
CA GLN A 491 13.19 6.04 -1.65
C GLN A 491 12.68 5.90 -0.21
N TYR A 492 13.43 5.20 0.64
CA TYR A 492 13.23 5.13 2.10
C TYR A 492 13.09 6.53 2.70
N HIS A 493 14.00 7.44 2.32
CA HIS A 493 14.08 8.77 2.90
C HIS A 493 12.88 9.66 2.54
N THR A 494 12.17 9.36 1.45
CA THR A 494 11.02 10.14 0.98
C THR A 494 9.67 9.43 1.18
N SER A 495 9.66 8.29 1.87
CA SER A 495 8.45 7.50 2.12
C SER A 495 7.50 8.19 3.10
N ASN A 496 6.23 8.28 2.73
CA ASN A 496 5.17 8.73 3.63
C ASN A 496 4.79 7.62 4.59
N LEU A 497 4.51 7.94 5.84
CA LEU A 497 4.09 6.96 6.85
C LEU A 497 2.69 7.27 7.36
N ALA A 498 1.88 6.24 7.50
CA ALA A 498 0.54 6.32 8.09
C ALA A 498 0.57 6.91 9.52
N PRO A 499 -0.37 7.78 9.89
CA PRO A 499 -0.46 8.31 11.25
C PRO A 499 -1.10 7.30 12.22
N THR A 500 -0.30 6.60 13.03
CA THR A 500 -0.77 5.52 13.94
C THR A 500 -1.95 5.93 14.82
N ALA A 501 -1.80 7.04 15.55
CA ALA A 501 -2.78 7.47 16.54
C ALA A 501 -4.15 7.82 15.92
N ARG A 502 -4.15 8.22 14.63
CA ARG A 502 -5.38 8.52 13.88
C ARG A 502 -6.16 7.25 13.60
N TYR A 503 -5.48 6.20 13.13
CA TYR A 503 -6.12 4.92 12.84
C TYR A 503 -6.50 4.16 14.12
N GLU A 504 -5.73 4.29 15.20
CA GLU A 504 -6.15 3.79 16.51
C GLU A 504 -7.44 4.47 16.99
N GLU A 505 -7.60 5.77 16.74
CA GLU A 505 -8.84 6.49 17.02
C GLU A 505 -9.99 6.02 16.13
N LEU A 506 -9.78 5.83 14.82
CA LEU A 506 -10.80 5.27 13.92
C LEU A 506 -11.24 3.86 14.35
N ARG A 507 -10.31 2.99 14.71
CA ARG A 507 -10.62 1.66 15.27
C ARG A 507 -11.45 1.73 16.55
N SER A 508 -11.11 2.67 17.43
CA SER A 508 -11.86 2.94 18.66
C SER A 508 -13.28 3.43 18.34
N LEU A 509 -13.44 4.28 17.32
CA LEU A 509 -14.75 4.72 16.86
C LEU A 509 -15.60 3.58 16.31
N ASN A 510 -15.00 2.72 15.48
CA ASN A 510 -15.66 1.55 14.93
C ASN A 510 -16.21 0.64 16.02
N SER A 511 -15.39 0.28 17.00
CA SER A 511 -15.85 -0.54 18.14
C SER A 511 -16.91 0.15 19.01
N ARG A 512 -16.79 1.46 19.28
CA ARG A 512 -17.72 2.21 20.13
C ARG A 512 -19.10 2.40 19.50
N PHE A 513 -19.16 2.52 18.18
CA PHE A 513 -20.39 2.79 17.44
C PHE A 513 -20.82 1.61 16.56
N ALA A 514 -20.20 0.43 16.72
CA ALA A 514 -20.45 -0.76 15.90
C ALA A 514 -21.96 -0.99 15.68
N HIS A 515 -22.34 -1.23 14.43
CA HIS A 515 -23.71 -1.49 14.00
C HIS A 515 -24.70 -0.32 14.23
N ARG A 516 -24.22 0.89 14.53
CA ARG A 516 -25.03 2.11 14.57
C ARG A 516 -25.05 2.88 13.25
N GLY A 517 -24.49 2.29 12.20
CA GLY A 517 -24.53 2.78 10.82
C GLY A 517 -25.94 2.97 10.26
N PRO A 518 -26.08 3.57 9.06
CA PRO A 518 -24.98 4.01 8.20
C PRO A 518 -24.32 5.30 8.70
N ALA A 519 -23.00 5.38 8.54
CA ALA A 519 -22.19 6.51 8.94
C ALA A 519 -21.63 7.27 7.73
N LEU A 520 -21.79 8.59 7.71
CA LEU A 520 -21.15 9.46 6.74
C LEU A 520 -19.77 9.86 7.25
N PHE A 521 -18.71 9.48 6.53
CA PHE A 521 -17.35 9.94 6.78
C PHE A 521 -16.98 11.05 5.80
N THR A 522 -16.49 12.17 6.34
CA THR A 522 -16.24 13.40 5.54
C THR A 522 -14.76 13.67 5.30
N ASP A 523 -13.87 12.84 5.81
CA ASP A 523 -12.44 12.94 5.54
C ASP A 523 -12.10 12.07 4.32
N PHE A 524 -11.12 12.50 3.54
CA PHE A 524 -10.63 11.70 2.42
C PHE A 524 -9.55 10.77 2.94
N ASP A 525 -9.84 9.47 3.10
CA ASP A 525 -8.89 8.44 3.52
C ASP A 525 -9.45 7.05 3.22
N GLU A 526 -9.01 6.38 2.14
CA GLU A 526 -9.58 5.08 1.75
C GLU A 526 -9.40 3.98 2.81
N TYR A 527 -8.37 4.08 3.65
CA TYR A 527 -8.15 3.12 4.74
C TYR A 527 -9.21 3.24 5.85
N ALA A 528 -9.91 4.38 5.94
CA ALA A 528 -11.03 4.54 6.87
C ALA A 528 -12.20 3.60 6.53
N LEU A 529 -12.35 3.17 5.26
CA LEU A 529 -13.35 2.17 4.88
C LEU A 529 -13.12 0.84 5.63
N TYR A 530 -11.86 0.43 5.78
CA TYR A 530 -11.51 -0.76 6.55
C TYR A 530 -11.65 -0.53 8.05
N GLU A 531 -11.11 0.57 8.59
CA GLU A 531 -11.15 0.81 10.04
C GLU A 531 -12.56 1.04 10.57
N LEU A 532 -13.48 1.59 9.76
CA LEU A 532 -14.88 1.87 10.12
C LEU A 532 -15.89 0.88 9.53
N ARG A 533 -15.44 -0.32 9.14
CA ARG A 533 -16.24 -1.31 8.40
C ARG A 533 -17.53 -1.76 9.10
N ASP A 534 -17.62 -1.71 10.43
CA ASP A 534 -18.84 -2.10 11.17
C ASP A 534 -19.90 -1.00 11.23
N LEU A 535 -19.67 0.14 10.55
CA LEU A 535 -20.55 1.31 10.55
C LEU A 535 -21.28 1.55 9.21
N ASP A 536 -21.17 0.64 8.25
CA ASP A 536 -21.68 0.81 6.87
C ASP A 536 -21.26 2.18 6.30
N VAL A 537 -19.95 2.45 6.35
CA VAL A 537 -19.42 3.78 6.10
C VAL A 537 -19.55 4.18 4.62
N GLY A 538 -20.02 5.41 4.39
CA GLY A 538 -20.11 6.06 3.10
C GLY A 538 -19.53 7.47 3.13
N GLY A 539 -19.09 7.98 1.98
CA GLY A 539 -18.49 9.30 1.87
C GLY A 539 -18.46 9.80 0.42
N PRO A 540 -18.62 11.11 0.17
CA PRO A 540 -18.73 11.65 -1.18
C PRO A 540 -17.45 11.55 -2.00
N ASP A 541 -16.29 11.48 -1.35
CA ASP A 541 -15.00 11.47 -2.06
C ASP A 541 -14.34 10.07 -2.14
N PHE A 542 -15.03 9.02 -1.68
CA PHE A 542 -14.56 7.66 -1.94
C PHE A 542 -14.77 7.28 -3.40
N VAL A 543 -13.98 6.31 -3.89
CA VAL A 543 -14.11 5.75 -5.25
C VAL A 543 -15.55 5.32 -5.54
N PHE A 544 -16.22 4.72 -4.56
CA PHE A 544 -17.63 4.36 -4.61
C PHE A 544 -18.45 5.31 -3.73
N ALA A 545 -18.62 6.55 -4.19
CA ALA A 545 -19.42 7.55 -3.49
C ALA A 545 -20.92 7.17 -3.48
N PRO A 546 -21.64 7.36 -2.36
CA PRO A 546 -23.08 7.15 -2.32
C PRO A 546 -23.78 8.07 -3.33
N PRO A 547 -24.68 7.57 -4.21
CA PRO A 547 -25.28 8.37 -5.28
C PRO A 547 -25.96 9.66 -4.81
N ALA A 548 -26.61 9.62 -3.64
CA ALA A 548 -27.27 10.78 -3.04
C ALA A 548 -26.30 11.92 -2.63
N LEU A 549 -25.01 11.63 -2.52
CA LEU A 549 -23.94 12.57 -2.17
C LEU A 549 -23.02 12.89 -3.36
N ALA A 550 -23.21 12.28 -4.52
CA ALA A 550 -22.33 12.46 -5.68
C ALA A 550 -22.25 13.93 -6.12
N ALA A 551 -23.36 14.67 -6.07
CA ALA A 551 -23.41 16.10 -6.41
C ALA A 551 -22.75 17.02 -5.35
N SER A 552 -22.40 16.47 -4.19
CA SER A 552 -21.69 17.21 -3.13
C SER A 552 -20.18 17.01 -3.14
N ALA A 553 -19.70 16.08 -3.98
CA ALA A 553 -18.28 15.90 -4.25
C ALA A 553 -17.83 16.98 -5.25
N ASP A 554 -16.80 17.74 -4.90
CA ASP A 554 -16.24 18.81 -5.75
C ASP A 554 -15.15 18.27 -6.71
N GLY A 555 -15.17 16.95 -6.95
CA GLY A 555 -14.11 16.18 -7.61
C GLY A 555 -13.10 15.60 -6.61
N HIS A 556 -12.40 14.55 -7.04
CA HIS A 556 -11.36 13.88 -6.26
C HIS A 556 -10.30 14.88 -5.77
N GLY A 557 -9.97 14.90 -4.47
CA GLY A 557 -8.96 15.83 -3.94
C GLY A 557 -9.47 17.07 -3.19
N ARG A 558 -10.79 17.25 -3.05
CA ARG A 558 -11.39 18.45 -2.45
C ARG A 558 -11.93 18.14 -1.05
N PRO A 559 -11.95 19.12 -0.12
CA PRO A 559 -12.58 18.91 1.17
C PRO A 559 -14.10 18.70 1.01
N VAL A 560 -14.66 17.74 1.74
CA VAL A 560 -16.12 17.55 1.80
C VAL A 560 -16.78 18.73 2.51
N GLU A 561 -17.46 19.57 1.74
CA GLU A 561 -18.30 20.62 2.30
C GLU A 561 -19.72 20.09 2.53
N LEU A 562 -19.99 19.64 3.76
CA LEU A 562 -21.32 19.18 4.19
C LEU A 562 -22.45 20.16 3.86
N GLN A 563 -22.16 21.45 3.68
CA GLN A 563 -23.18 22.45 3.37
C GLN A 563 -23.69 22.40 1.93
N ARG A 564 -22.93 21.82 1.00
CA ARG A 564 -23.33 21.64 -0.40
C ARG A 564 -24.24 20.42 -0.58
N ALA A 565 -24.13 19.44 0.30
CA ALA A 565 -24.96 18.24 0.23
C ALA A 565 -26.45 18.56 0.43
N PRO A 566 -27.37 17.90 -0.30
CA PRO A 566 -28.80 18.01 -0.07
C PRO A 566 -29.14 17.63 1.37
N PRO A 567 -29.97 18.41 2.09
CA PRO A 567 -30.33 18.11 3.48
C PRO A 567 -30.91 16.69 3.68
N GLN A 568 -31.73 16.22 2.74
CA GLN A 568 -32.31 14.87 2.79
C GLN A 568 -31.26 13.77 2.63
N ALA A 569 -30.25 13.98 1.78
CA ALA A 569 -29.15 13.03 1.61
C ALA A 569 -28.32 12.90 2.89
N LEU A 570 -28.06 14.01 3.59
CA LEU A 570 -27.41 13.97 4.90
C LEU A 570 -28.27 13.31 5.97
N PHE A 571 -29.59 13.46 5.93
CA PHE A 571 -30.50 12.90 6.93
C PHE A 571 -30.62 11.37 6.87
N ALA A 572 -30.27 10.75 5.74
CA ALA A 572 -30.24 9.29 5.57
C ALA A 572 -29.24 8.60 6.52
N TYR A 573 -28.17 9.30 6.90
CA TYR A 573 -27.16 8.78 7.81
C TYR A 573 -27.62 8.88 9.27
N ARG A 574 -27.20 7.91 10.09
CA ARG A 574 -27.44 7.97 11.55
C ARG A 574 -26.32 8.69 12.26
N LEU A 575 -25.11 8.56 11.72
CA LEU A 575 -23.88 9.14 12.22
C LEU A 575 -23.20 9.98 11.15
N ILE A 576 -22.58 11.09 11.55
CA ILE A 576 -21.63 11.84 10.72
C ILE A 576 -20.31 11.91 11.48
N ILE A 577 -19.23 11.51 10.83
CA ILE A 577 -17.88 11.50 11.37
C ILE A 577 -17.07 12.56 10.62
N THR A 578 -16.59 13.56 11.36
CA THR A 578 -15.86 14.71 10.80
C THR A 578 -14.49 14.84 11.45
N ARG A 579 -13.48 15.31 10.70
CA ARG A 579 -12.22 15.79 11.29
C ARG A 579 -12.47 16.95 12.26
N ILE A 580 -11.61 17.07 13.26
CA ILE A 580 -11.58 18.24 14.14
C ILE A 580 -10.93 19.40 13.37
N ASP A 581 -11.77 20.26 12.83
CA ASP A 581 -11.38 21.54 12.27
C ASP A 581 -12.30 22.64 12.85
N PRO A 582 -11.78 23.55 13.69
CA PRO A 582 -12.58 24.64 14.24
C PRO A 582 -13.05 25.66 13.20
N SER A 583 -12.43 25.71 12.02
CA SER A 583 -12.82 26.58 10.93
C SER A 583 -13.99 26.01 10.13
N ALA A 584 -14.08 24.68 10.02
CA ALA A 584 -15.17 24.00 9.33
C ALA A 584 -16.53 24.16 10.02
N PRO A 585 -17.64 24.35 9.28
CA PRO A 585 -18.98 24.42 9.85
C PRO A 585 -19.41 23.06 10.44
N PRO A 586 -20.14 23.05 11.57
CA PRO A 586 -20.65 21.81 12.14
C PRO A 586 -21.74 21.19 11.24
N PRO A 587 -22.06 19.90 11.43
CA PRO A 587 -23.18 19.25 10.76
C PRO A 587 -24.53 19.95 11.01
N PRO A 588 -25.57 19.63 10.22
CA PRO A 588 -26.90 20.24 10.34
C PRO A 588 -27.52 20.13 11.74
N ALA A 589 -28.48 21.00 12.05
CA ALA A 589 -29.20 21.04 13.34
C ALA A 589 -29.80 19.70 13.80
N ALA A 590 -30.15 18.83 12.84
CA ALA A 590 -30.67 17.49 13.11
C ALA A 590 -29.66 16.58 13.84
N TYR A 591 -28.40 16.98 13.93
CA TYR A 591 -27.33 16.23 14.57
C TYR A 591 -26.88 16.91 15.88
N ALA A 592 -26.42 16.10 16.82
CA ALA A 592 -25.77 16.54 18.05
C ALA A 592 -24.43 15.82 18.21
N LEU A 593 -23.46 16.49 18.84
CA LEU A 593 -22.17 15.88 19.14
C LEU A 593 -22.39 14.74 20.15
N LEU A 594 -22.07 13.51 19.76
CA LEU A 594 -22.10 12.35 20.66
C LEU A 594 -20.74 12.09 21.28
N TRP A 595 -19.67 12.36 20.53
CA TRP A 595 -18.31 12.06 20.97
C TRP A 595 -17.30 12.95 20.25
N GLN A 596 -16.20 13.26 20.93
CA GLN A 596 -15.05 13.97 20.39
C GLN A 596 -13.76 13.30 20.87
N GLY A 597 -12.86 13.03 19.94
CA GLY A 597 -11.51 12.53 20.20
C GLY A 597 -10.45 13.60 19.99
N ARG A 598 -9.26 13.15 19.60
CA ARG A 598 -8.14 14.02 19.23
C ARG A 598 -8.19 14.41 17.75
N TYR A 599 -8.73 13.54 16.90
CA TYR A 599 -8.71 13.70 15.46
C TYR A 599 -10.11 13.86 14.86
N TYR A 600 -11.11 13.20 15.45
CA TYR A 600 -12.46 13.11 14.91
C TYR A 600 -13.53 13.51 15.91
N ARG A 601 -14.68 13.91 15.37
CA ARG A 601 -15.96 14.09 16.07
C ARG A 601 -16.99 13.16 15.47
N VAL A 602 -17.82 12.58 16.33
CA VAL A 602 -18.99 11.79 15.92
C VAL A 602 -20.25 12.52 16.31
N TRP A 603 -21.08 12.76 15.32
CA TRP A 603 -22.36 13.44 15.45
C TRP A 603 -23.48 12.45 15.19
N GLY A 604 -24.43 12.37 16.11
CA GLY A 604 -25.58 11.48 16.01
C GLY A 604 -26.85 12.25 15.68
N ARG A 605 -27.71 11.65 14.86
CA ARG A 605 -29.02 12.22 14.58
C ARG A 605 -29.85 12.27 15.87
N ARG A 606 -30.40 13.44 16.18
CA ARG A 606 -31.24 13.65 17.36
C ARG A 606 -32.55 12.87 17.23
N PRO A 607 -33.05 12.24 18.30
CA PRO A 607 -34.39 11.66 18.32
C PRO A 607 -35.45 12.71 17.95
N GLY A 608 -36.38 12.35 17.06
CA GLY A 608 -37.47 13.24 16.64
C GLY A 608 -37.07 14.45 15.78
N ALA A 609 -35.79 14.61 15.42
CA ALA A 609 -35.39 15.67 14.49
C ALA A 609 -35.95 15.41 13.08
N ALA A 610 -36.41 16.46 12.42
CA ALA A 610 -36.76 16.43 11.00
C ALA A 610 -35.56 16.87 10.14
N GLY A 611 -35.45 16.32 8.94
CA GLY A 611 -34.51 16.82 7.93
C GLY A 611 -34.86 18.26 7.55
N ALA A 612 -33.85 19.12 7.39
CA ALA A 612 -34.10 20.49 6.97
C ALA A 612 -34.71 20.52 5.56
N LEU A 613 -35.72 21.37 5.33
CA LEU A 613 -36.37 21.52 4.02
C LEU A 613 -35.50 22.29 3.04
N ALA A 614 -34.74 23.26 3.55
CA ALA A 614 -33.83 24.09 2.78
C ALA A 614 -32.70 24.59 3.69
N ARG A 615 -31.54 24.90 3.10
CA ARG A 615 -30.35 25.40 3.81
C ARG A 615 -29.56 26.36 2.92
N THR A 616 -28.95 27.37 3.53
CA THR A 616 -28.03 28.29 2.86
C THR A 616 -26.78 28.54 3.71
N VAL A 617 -25.66 28.83 3.04
CA VAL A 617 -24.42 29.34 3.65
C VAL A 617 -24.34 30.84 3.34
N PRO A 618 -24.31 31.72 4.35
CA PRO A 618 -24.31 33.16 4.10
C PRO A 618 -23.08 33.66 3.35
N GLY A 619 -23.28 34.54 2.37
CA GLY A 619 -22.24 35.06 1.47
C GLY A 619 -21.40 36.22 2.00
N GLY A 620 -21.55 36.61 3.28
CA GLY A 620 -20.86 37.75 3.90
C GLY A 620 -21.81 38.85 4.36
N VAL A 621 -21.26 39.95 4.89
CA VAL A 621 -22.02 41.07 5.49
C VAL A 621 -22.28 42.15 4.44
N GLY A 622 -23.55 42.51 4.19
CA GLY A 622 -23.93 43.59 3.26
C GLY A 622 -25.34 43.44 2.66
N ALA A 623 -26.00 44.55 2.32
CA ALA A 623 -27.41 44.57 1.87
C ALA A 623 -27.65 43.83 0.53
N ARG A 624 -26.69 43.86 -0.40
CA ARG A 624 -26.78 43.12 -1.69
C ARG A 624 -26.60 41.60 -1.54
N SER A 625 -26.12 41.15 -0.39
CA SER A 625 -25.78 39.75 -0.11
C SER A 625 -26.89 38.98 0.61
N CYS A 626 -27.98 39.66 1.02
CA CYS A 626 -28.98 39.10 1.94
C CYS A 626 -30.25 38.55 1.28
N ALA A 627 -30.35 38.57 -0.06
CA ALA A 627 -31.58 38.18 -0.76
C ALA A 627 -31.94 36.69 -0.53
N ARG A 628 -30.95 35.80 -0.42
CA ARG A 628 -31.15 34.36 -0.19
C ARG A 628 -31.66 34.09 1.23
N GLU A 629 -31.10 34.78 2.20
CA GLU A 629 -31.46 34.70 3.62
C GLU A 629 -32.87 35.25 3.84
N GLN A 630 -33.21 36.37 3.21
CA GLN A 630 -34.57 36.93 3.24
C GLN A 630 -35.58 36.00 2.56
N ALA A 631 -35.24 35.38 1.43
CA ALA A 631 -36.11 34.41 0.77
C ALA A 631 -36.38 33.19 1.67
N LEU A 632 -35.33 32.68 2.34
CA LEU A 632 -35.47 31.58 3.30
C LEU A 632 -36.34 31.97 4.50
N ALA A 633 -36.23 33.21 4.98
CA ALA A 633 -37.07 33.72 6.06
C ALA A 633 -38.54 33.87 5.66
N ARG A 634 -38.84 34.38 4.46
CA ARG A 634 -40.22 34.42 3.92
C ARG A 634 -40.81 33.01 3.79
N LEU A 635 -40.01 32.07 3.32
CA LEU A 635 -40.42 30.66 3.20
C LEU A 635 -40.75 30.04 4.57
N ALA A 636 -39.96 30.38 5.60
CA ALA A 636 -40.21 29.96 6.97
C ALA A 636 -41.55 30.49 7.51
N SER A 637 -41.80 31.79 7.35
CA SER A 637 -43.06 32.42 7.75
C SER A 637 -44.26 31.81 7.00
N ALA A 638 -44.16 31.67 5.68
CA ALA A 638 -45.23 31.12 4.85
C ALA A 638 -45.58 29.67 5.22
N ARG A 639 -44.59 28.86 5.60
CA ARG A 639 -44.80 27.45 5.98
C ARG A 639 -44.99 27.23 7.47
N ARG A 640 -45.01 28.29 8.29
CA ARG A 640 -45.03 28.23 9.77
C ARG A 640 -43.93 27.31 10.32
N ARG A 641 -42.73 27.45 9.77
CA ARG A 641 -41.54 26.65 10.08
C ARG A 641 -40.49 27.48 10.81
N ARG A 642 -39.52 26.81 11.41
CA ARG A 642 -38.48 27.46 12.23
C ARG A 642 -37.21 27.67 11.43
N LEU A 643 -36.50 28.75 11.73
CA LEU A 643 -35.14 28.98 11.22
C LEU A 643 -34.13 28.64 12.31
N LEU A 644 -33.17 27.81 11.95
CA LEU A 644 -32.07 27.40 12.80
C LEU A 644 -30.76 27.89 12.17
N ALA A 645 -29.89 28.51 12.96
CA ALA A 645 -28.61 29.00 12.49
C ALA A 645 -27.48 28.63 13.46
N THR A 646 -26.26 28.57 12.96
CA THR A 646 -25.06 28.41 13.79
C THR A 646 -24.15 29.61 13.60
N SER A 647 -23.57 30.14 14.68
CA SER A 647 -22.64 31.28 14.60
C SER A 647 -21.35 30.90 13.87
N ALA A 648 -20.73 31.87 13.20
CA ALA A 648 -19.36 31.72 12.68
C ALA A 648 -18.35 31.63 13.85
N PRO A 649 -17.23 30.90 13.68
CA PRO A 649 -16.20 30.79 14.71
C PRO A 649 -15.42 32.11 14.88
N GLU A 650 -14.97 32.40 16.11
CA GLU A 650 -13.95 33.42 16.33
C GLU A 650 -12.59 32.88 15.89
N LEU A 651 -12.07 33.40 14.78
CA LEU A 651 -10.79 32.99 14.18
C LEU A 651 -9.87 34.19 14.02
N VAL A 652 -8.65 34.08 14.58
CA VAL A 652 -7.54 34.98 14.26
C VAL A 652 -6.67 34.30 13.21
N ARG A 653 -6.83 34.67 11.94
CA ARG A 653 -6.03 34.11 10.84
C ARG A 653 -4.65 34.75 10.80
N ILE A 654 -3.61 33.94 10.66
CA ILE A 654 -2.22 34.39 10.54
C ILE A 654 -1.91 34.53 9.05
N GLY A 655 -1.52 35.74 8.63
CA GLY A 655 -1.35 36.11 7.22
C GLY A 655 -0.07 35.59 6.58
N LEU A 656 0.18 34.27 6.60
CA LEU A 656 1.39 33.64 6.07
C LEU A 656 1.72 34.04 4.62
N GLN A 657 0.69 34.31 3.81
CA GLN A 657 0.82 34.67 2.40
C GLN A 657 1.46 36.04 2.12
N ARG A 658 1.43 36.93 3.11
CA ARG A 658 2.02 38.27 3.01
C ARG A 658 3.52 38.26 3.26
N GLU A 659 4.04 37.14 3.74
CA GLU A 659 5.43 37.01 4.17
C GLU A 659 6.36 36.58 3.03
N ARG A 660 7.62 37.01 3.13
CA ARG A 660 8.65 36.62 2.17
C ARG A 660 9.09 35.17 2.41
N ARG A 661 8.86 34.31 1.42
CA ARG A 661 9.26 32.90 1.49
C ARG A 661 10.79 32.71 1.51
N PRO A 662 11.31 31.70 2.23
CA PRO A 662 12.69 31.24 2.10
C PRO A 662 13.04 30.80 0.67
N ARG A 663 14.31 30.96 0.27
CA ARG A 663 14.83 30.41 -0.98
C ARG A 663 14.78 28.87 -0.91
N GLY A 664 14.16 28.22 -1.91
CA GLY A 664 14.00 26.77 -1.95
C GLY A 664 12.64 26.25 -1.44
N TRP A 665 11.75 27.13 -0.99
CA TRP A 665 10.36 26.77 -0.70
C TRP A 665 9.46 27.07 -1.91
N GLY A 666 8.68 26.08 -2.32
CA GLY A 666 7.67 26.20 -3.37
C GLY A 666 6.39 26.89 -2.86
N ARG A 667 5.50 27.25 -3.79
CA ARG A 667 4.11 27.62 -3.47
C ARG A 667 3.21 26.48 -3.93
N GLN A 668 2.21 26.14 -3.12
CA GLN A 668 1.14 25.22 -3.48
C GLN A 668 -0.15 25.84 -2.98
N ARG A 669 -1.05 26.22 -3.91
CA ARG A 669 -2.27 26.99 -3.59
C ARG A 669 -1.94 28.25 -2.77
N ASP A 670 -2.64 28.43 -1.66
CA ASP A 670 -2.44 29.47 -0.66
C ASP A 670 -1.46 29.03 0.46
N GLY A 671 -0.51 28.14 0.17
CA GLY A 671 0.44 27.56 1.12
C GLY A 671 1.88 27.48 0.60
N PHE A 672 2.77 26.93 1.42
CA PHE A 672 4.19 26.73 1.12
C PHE A 672 4.59 25.26 1.11
N VAL A 673 5.35 24.86 0.09
CA VAL A 673 5.99 23.54 0.00
C VAL A 673 7.42 23.69 0.52
N MET A 674 7.63 23.28 1.76
CA MET A 674 8.92 23.31 2.43
C MET A 674 9.70 22.08 1.99
N ALA A 675 10.47 22.14 0.91
CA ALA A 675 11.29 21.04 0.40
C ALA A 675 12.76 21.07 0.89
N ARG A 676 13.19 22.22 1.42
CA ARG A 676 14.56 22.48 1.89
C ARG A 676 14.53 23.15 3.26
N PRO A 677 15.65 23.15 4.00
CA PRO A 677 15.75 23.89 5.25
C PRO A 677 15.40 25.37 5.05
N GLY A 678 14.67 25.95 6.00
CA GLY A 678 14.21 27.33 5.91
C GLY A 678 13.34 27.73 7.09
N ARG A 679 13.12 29.04 7.25
CA ARG A 679 12.28 29.61 8.32
C ARG A 679 11.36 30.69 7.77
N LEU A 680 10.08 30.54 8.02
CA LEU A 680 9.06 31.56 7.81
C LEU A 680 8.73 32.22 9.15
N THR A 681 8.47 33.52 9.11
CA THR A 681 8.05 34.30 10.27
C THR A 681 6.87 35.15 9.85
N ALA A 682 5.78 35.15 10.62
CA ALA A 682 4.57 35.90 10.31
C ALA A 682 4.07 36.63 11.56
N SER A 683 3.68 37.90 11.38
CA SER A 683 3.11 38.70 12.46
C SER A 683 1.58 38.64 12.46
N PHE A 684 0.97 38.62 13.64
CA PHE A 684 -0.49 38.66 13.81
C PHE A 684 -0.84 39.41 15.09
N ALA A 685 -2.09 39.84 15.24
CA ALA A 685 -2.54 40.54 16.45
C ALA A 685 -3.74 39.84 17.07
N VAL A 686 -3.76 39.78 18.41
CA VAL A 686 -4.92 39.35 19.18
C VAL A 686 -5.48 40.54 19.96
N ARG A 687 -6.80 40.69 19.96
CA ARG A 687 -7.48 41.85 20.58
C ARG A 687 -7.62 41.72 22.09
N ARG A 688 -7.60 40.50 22.62
CA ARG A 688 -7.85 40.18 24.03
C ARG A 688 -6.76 39.25 24.55
N SER A 689 -6.26 39.54 25.75
CA SER A 689 -5.37 38.64 26.48
C SER A 689 -6.14 37.38 26.89
N GLY A 690 -5.49 36.22 26.85
CA GLY A 690 -6.12 34.96 27.26
C GLY A 690 -5.40 33.72 26.77
N SER A 691 -6.02 32.57 27.00
CA SER A 691 -5.60 31.29 26.45
C SER A 691 -6.17 31.10 25.05
N TRP A 692 -5.32 30.70 24.11
CA TRP A 692 -5.64 30.47 22.71
C TRP A 692 -5.12 29.10 22.28
N ASP A 693 -5.82 28.50 21.34
CA ASP A 693 -5.38 27.30 20.64
C ASP A 693 -4.82 27.73 19.27
N LEU A 694 -3.53 27.51 19.04
CA LEU A 694 -2.88 27.72 17.75
C LEU A 694 -3.02 26.46 16.90
N TRP A 695 -3.62 26.61 15.74
CA TRP A 695 -3.85 25.54 14.77
C TRP A 695 -2.94 25.73 13.55
N LEU A 696 -2.37 24.63 13.07
CA LEU A 696 -1.62 24.58 11.82
C LEU A 696 -2.37 23.71 10.82
N GLN A 697 -2.48 24.20 9.59
CA GLN A 697 -3.07 23.48 8.47
C GLN A 697 -1.96 23.09 7.50
N GLY A 698 -1.92 21.83 7.10
CA GLY A 698 -0.91 21.32 6.17
C GLY A 698 -0.63 19.83 6.31
N GLN A 699 0.48 19.41 5.71
CA GLN A 699 0.95 18.02 5.63
C GLN A 699 2.39 17.98 6.13
N PHE A 700 2.62 17.38 7.29
CA PHE A 700 3.88 17.46 8.03
C PHE A 700 4.46 16.06 8.27
N MET A 701 4.88 15.36 7.21
CA MET A 701 5.64 14.11 7.36
C MET A 701 7.01 14.41 7.96
N ALA A 702 7.78 15.28 7.29
CA ALA A 702 9.05 15.80 7.79
C ALA A 702 8.84 16.75 8.98
N ARG A 703 9.82 16.80 9.88
CA ARG A 703 9.72 17.59 11.11
C ARG A 703 9.76 19.09 10.86
N VAL A 704 8.78 19.79 11.42
CA VAL A 704 8.69 21.25 11.39
C VAL A 704 8.63 21.81 12.80
N ALA A 705 9.56 22.71 13.12
CA ALA A 705 9.61 23.41 14.40
C ALA A 705 8.70 24.64 14.39
N VAL A 706 7.95 24.82 15.48
CA VAL A 706 7.00 25.92 15.66
C VAL A 706 7.43 26.72 16.88
N ALA A 707 7.53 28.03 16.73
CA ALA A 707 7.91 28.96 17.79
C ALA A 707 7.02 30.20 17.77
N LEU A 708 6.83 30.83 18.93
CA LEU A 708 6.02 32.03 19.10
C LEU A 708 6.80 33.05 19.93
N ASP A 709 6.92 34.27 19.42
CA ASP A 709 7.69 35.35 20.04
C ASP A 709 9.13 34.93 20.41
N GLY A 710 9.76 34.15 19.52
CA GLY A 710 11.11 33.62 19.71
C GLY A 710 11.21 32.40 20.63
N ARG A 711 10.14 32.01 21.32
CA ARG A 711 10.12 30.82 22.20
C ARG A 711 9.64 29.58 21.44
N ALA A 712 10.36 28.48 21.57
CA ALA A 712 9.96 27.21 20.98
C ALA A 712 8.65 26.72 21.63
N LEU A 713 7.67 26.35 20.79
CA LEU A 713 6.40 25.78 21.24
C LEU A 713 6.38 24.26 21.08
N ALA A 714 6.62 23.78 19.86
CA ALA A 714 6.49 22.37 19.52
C ALA A 714 7.28 22.01 18.26
N SER A 715 7.36 20.71 17.99
CA SER A 715 7.71 20.18 16.67
C SER A 715 6.55 19.31 16.17
N VAL A 716 6.16 19.50 14.91
CA VAL A 716 5.11 18.73 14.24
C VAL A 716 5.76 17.84 13.20
N GLU A 717 5.46 16.53 13.25
CA GLU A 717 5.96 15.51 12.32
C GLU A 717 4.98 14.33 12.25
N GLY A 718 5.08 13.51 11.20
CA GLY A 718 4.21 12.36 10.97
C GLY A 718 2.70 12.70 10.93
N GLN A 719 2.33 13.94 10.61
CA GLN A 719 0.94 14.36 10.47
C GLN A 719 0.60 14.49 8.99
N LEU A 720 0.00 13.45 8.43
CA LEU A 720 -0.48 13.42 7.06
C LEU A 720 -1.98 13.14 7.03
N GLY A 721 -2.73 13.88 6.20
CA GLY A 721 -4.11 13.58 5.82
C GLY A 721 -4.19 12.47 4.78
N GLY A 722 -5.37 11.89 4.56
CA GLY A 722 -5.54 10.86 3.52
C GLY A 722 -5.60 11.45 2.12
N ASN A 723 -5.61 12.78 1.99
CA ASN A 723 -5.38 13.48 0.74
C ASN A 723 -4.34 14.60 0.90
N SER A 724 -3.25 14.54 0.12
CA SER A 724 -2.25 15.63 0.09
C SER A 724 -2.81 16.95 -0.47
N LEU A 725 -3.98 16.89 -1.12
CA LEU A 725 -4.70 18.03 -1.67
C LEU A 725 -5.78 18.56 -0.72
N VAL A 726 -5.99 17.99 0.47
CA VAL A 726 -6.91 18.56 1.47
C VAL A 726 -6.06 19.06 2.65
N PRO A 727 -6.16 20.34 3.03
CA PRO A 727 -5.43 20.86 4.18
C PRO A 727 -5.85 20.10 5.45
N ASP A 728 -4.94 19.31 6.01
CA ASP A 728 -5.17 18.61 7.28
C ASP A 728 -4.93 19.59 8.42
N THR A 729 -5.84 19.63 9.39
CA THR A 729 -5.72 20.50 10.56
C THR A 729 -5.09 19.70 11.69
N VAL A 730 -3.85 20.06 12.05
CA VAL A 730 -3.11 19.42 13.14
C VAL A 730 -3.71 19.87 14.48
N GLY A 731 -3.71 18.97 15.47
CA GLY A 731 -4.19 19.26 16.81
C GLY A 731 -3.58 20.54 17.42
N PRO A 732 -4.33 21.22 18.31
CA PRO A 732 -3.98 22.56 18.74
C PRO A 732 -2.72 22.60 19.60
N LEU A 733 -1.97 23.68 19.45
CA LEU A 733 -0.90 24.06 20.35
C LEU A 733 -1.45 25.13 21.31
N ALA A 734 -1.64 24.76 22.57
CA ALA A 734 -2.14 25.69 23.59
C ALA A 734 -1.10 26.79 23.86
N VAL A 735 -1.52 28.06 23.80
CA VAL A 735 -0.67 29.22 24.02
C VAL A 735 -1.40 30.26 24.88
N ARG A 736 -0.64 31.05 25.64
CA ARG A 736 -1.18 32.20 26.38
C ARG A 736 -0.63 33.48 25.77
N LEU A 737 -1.53 34.36 25.34
CA LEU A 737 -1.18 35.60 24.64
C LEU A 737 -1.71 36.82 25.39
N ARG A 738 -0.99 37.93 25.27
CA ARG A 738 -1.46 39.24 25.72
C ARG A 738 -2.15 39.94 24.56
N SER A 739 -3.02 40.91 24.81
CA SER A 739 -3.51 41.78 23.73
C SER A 739 -2.33 42.49 23.07
N GLY A 740 -2.21 42.42 21.75
CA GLY A 740 -1.10 43.02 21.01
C GLY A 740 -0.66 42.19 19.82
N VAL A 741 0.51 42.56 19.29
CA VAL A 741 1.15 41.91 18.13
C VAL A 741 2.08 40.80 18.60
N HIS A 742 1.97 39.65 17.96
CA HIS A 742 2.77 38.45 18.18
C HIS A 742 3.40 37.96 16.88
N ARG A 743 4.41 37.11 17.00
CA ARG A 743 5.20 36.60 15.88
C ARG A 743 5.24 35.08 15.90
N LEU A 744 4.58 34.44 14.94
CA LEU A 744 4.70 33.01 14.68
C LEU A 744 5.94 32.75 13.82
N SER A 745 6.74 31.75 14.18
CA SER A 745 7.83 31.23 13.36
C SER A 745 7.65 29.74 13.09
N VAL A 746 7.76 29.35 11.82
CA VAL A 746 7.69 27.97 11.36
C VAL A 746 8.98 27.65 10.62
N ALA A 747 9.71 26.62 11.04
CA ALA A 747 11.01 26.29 10.49
C ALA A 747 11.14 24.81 10.14
N ARG A 748 11.63 24.52 8.94
CA ARG A 748 12.12 23.20 8.55
C ARG A 748 13.63 23.15 8.78
N GLY A 749 14.07 22.14 9.54
CA GLY A 749 15.49 21.89 9.81
C GLY A 749 16.24 21.22 8.66
N GLY A 750 17.49 20.83 8.92
CA GLY A 750 18.31 20.00 8.03
C GLY A 750 17.81 18.56 7.90
N LEU A 751 18.42 17.81 6.99
CA LEU A 751 18.13 16.39 6.73
C LEU A 751 18.48 15.52 7.95
N ARG A 752 17.60 14.60 8.30
CA ARG A 752 17.75 13.55 9.32
C ARG A 752 17.59 12.19 8.65
N LEU A 753 18.15 11.11 9.21
CA LEU A 753 18.01 9.76 8.65
C LEU A 753 16.63 9.11 8.88
N ALA A 754 15.67 9.85 9.44
CA ALA A 754 14.33 9.36 9.68
C ALA A 754 13.57 9.11 8.36
N PRO A 755 12.70 8.09 8.29
CA PRO A 755 11.89 7.85 7.10
C PRO A 755 10.96 9.04 6.82
N GLY A 756 10.82 9.38 5.54
CA GLY A 756 9.98 10.50 5.09
C GLY A 756 10.57 11.91 5.31
N ASP A 757 11.72 12.05 5.98
CA ASP A 757 12.34 13.35 6.24
C ASP A 757 12.92 14.02 4.98
N GLY A 758 13.18 13.23 3.93
CA GLY A 758 13.56 13.70 2.59
C GLY A 758 12.40 14.25 1.77
N GLY A 759 11.16 13.93 2.17
CA GLY A 759 9.95 14.44 1.54
C GLY A 759 9.76 15.93 1.79
N ALA A 760 8.77 16.55 1.13
CA ALA A 760 8.36 17.92 1.45
C ALA A 760 7.36 17.94 2.61
N ALA A 761 7.36 19.03 3.38
CA ALA A 761 6.26 19.36 4.27
C ALA A 761 5.47 20.53 3.67
N VAL A 762 4.15 20.51 3.78
CA VAL A 762 3.25 21.54 3.24
C VAL A 762 2.65 22.32 4.41
N LEU A 763 2.74 23.65 4.37
CA LEU A 763 2.08 24.55 5.30
C LEU A 763 1.04 25.36 4.53
N ASP A 764 -0.23 25.01 4.69
CA ASP A 764 -1.36 25.66 4.02
C ASP A 764 -1.84 26.88 4.80
N GLY A 765 -1.81 26.84 6.14
CA GLY A 765 -2.37 27.91 6.95
C GLY A 765 -2.02 27.81 8.44
N ALA A 766 -2.28 28.90 9.15
CA ALA A 766 -2.24 28.93 10.60
C ALA A 766 -3.29 29.92 11.14
N PHE A 767 -3.95 29.56 12.24
CA PHE A 767 -4.95 30.42 12.87
C PHE A 767 -5.09 30.12 14.36
N LEU A 768 -5.71 31.04 15.10
CA LEU A 768 -6.03 30.82 16.51
C LEU A 768 -7.54 30.82 16.76
N THR A 769 -7.95 30.02 17.74
CA THR A 769 -9.27 30.06 18.38
C THR A 769 -9.13 30.33 19.87
N PRO A 770 -10.11 30.96 20.54
CA PRO A 770 -10.13 31.00 21.99
C PRO A 770 -10.10 29.58 22.56
N ALA A 771 -9.24 29.33 23.56
CA ALA A 771 -9.11 28.01 24.16
C ALA A 771 -10.42 27.59 24.86
N GLY A 772 -10.84 26.35 24.64
CA GLY A 772 -12.07 25.82 25.27
C GLY A 772 -13.37 26.45 24.76
N ALA A 773 -13.35 27.13 23.61
CA ALA A 773 -14.57 27.68 23.02
C ALA A 773 -15.63 26.56 22.86
N PRO A 774 -16.87 26.76 23.38
CA PRO A 774 -17.89 25.73 23.36
C PRO A 774 -18.26 25.35 21.92
N ALA A 775 -18.75 24.10 21.75
CA ALA A 775 -19.35 23.68 20.49
C ALA A 775 -20.39 24.71 20.05
N ARG A 776 -20.27 25.19 18.80
CA ARG A 776 -21.00 26.36 18.28
C ARG A 776 -22.49 26.28 18.64
N ARG A 777 -23.03 27.36 19.22
CA ARG A 777 -24.41 27.39 19.70
C ARG A 777 -25.38 27.35 18.52
N LEU A 778 -26.36 26.45 18.60
CA LEU A 778 -27.53 26.48 17.72
C LEU A 778 -28.43 27.63 18.16
N LEU A 779 -28.78 28.50 17.24
CA LEU A 779 -29.66 29.65 17.46
C LEU A 779 -30.98 29.37 16.74
N GLU A 780 -32.09 29.47 17.48
CA GLU A 780 -33.43 29.46 16.91
C GLU A 780 -33.84 30.91 16.65
N LEU A 781 -34.22 31.20 15.41
CA LEU A 781 -34.58 32.55 14.96
C LEU A 781 -36.08 32.61 14.70
N ALA A 782 -36.77 33.52 15.40
CA ALA A 782 -38.19 33.77 15.17
C ALA A 782 -38.40 34.39 13.77
N PRO A 783 -39.28 33.84 12.92
CA PRO A 783 -39.44 34.27 11.52
C PRO A 783 -39.67 35.78 11.30
N PRO A 784 -40.46 36.50 12.12
CA PRO A 784 -40.71 37.94 11.92
C PRO A 784 -39.48 38.83 12.17
N PHE A 785 -38.57 38.42 13.06
CA PHE A 785 -37.38 39.19 13.44
C PHE A 785 -36.09 38.67 12.75
N ALA A 786 -36.17 37.52 12.07
CA ALA A 786 -35.04 36.86 11.44
C ALA A 786 -34.47 37.65 10.26
N ALA A 787 -35.28 38.33 9.45
CA ALA A 787 -34.81 38.96 8.21
C ALA A 787 -33.70 40.00 8.44
N GLY A 788 -33.80 40.85 9.47
CA GLY A 788 -32.78 41.85 9.80
C GLY A 788 -31.55 41.27 10.52
N ALA A 789 -31.77 40.33 11.45
CA ALA A 789 -30.70 39.66 12.20
C ALA A 789 -29.85 38.72 11.32
N LEU A 790 -30.46 38.13 10.28
CA LEU A 790 -29.78 37.28 9.31
C LEU A 790 -28.82 38.06 8.40
N CYS A 791 -29.10 39.34 8.13
CA CYS A 791 -28.24 40.19 7.28
C CYS A 791 -27.04 40.81 8.01
N THR A 792 -27.05 40.84 9.35
CA THR A 792 -26.09 41.60 10.16
C THR A 792 -25.09 40.71 10.91
N ALA A 793 -25.49 39.50 11.29
CA ALA A 793 -24.63 38.56 11.99
C ALA A 793 -23.94 37.55 11.05
N ARG A 794 -22.77 37.04 11.47
CA ARG A 794 -22.02 36.03 10.72
C ARG A 794 -22.45 34.65 11.18
N TYR A 795 -23.19 33.94 10.33
CA TYR A 795 -23.56 32.53 10.56
C TYR A 795 -22.73 31.61 9.67
N ALA A 796 -22.46 30.39 10.14
CA ALA A 796 -21.80 29.38 9.32
C ALA A 796 -22.79 28.64 8.39
N TRP A 797 -24.06 28.55 8.79
CA TRP A 797 -25.19 28.12 7.95
C TRP A 797 -26.52 28.54 8.60
N ILE A 798 -27.57 28.61 7.77
CA ILE A 798 -28.97 28.83 8.17
C ILE A 798 -29.83 27.75 7.51
N ALA A 799 -30.73 27.13 8.27
CA ALA A 799 -31.57 26.03 7.82
C ALA A 799 -33.04 26.25 8.20
N LEU A 800 -33.94 25.78 7.34
CA LEU A 800 -35.37 25.74 7.54
C LEU A 800 -35.79 24.36 8.08
N ALA A 801 -36.37 24.30 9.27
CA ALA A 801 -36.76 23.08 9.99
C ALA A 801 -38.27 23.00 10.25
#